data_AF-A0A5Q4E7T3-F1
#
_entry.id   AF-A0A5Q4E7T3-F1
#
_cell.length_a   1.000
_cell.length_b   1.000
_cell.length_c   1.000
_cell.angle_alpha   90.00
_cell.angle_beta   90.00
_cell.angle_gamma   90.00
#
_symmetry.space_group_name_H-M   'P 1'
#
loop_
_entity.id
_entity.type
_entity.pdbx_description
1 polymer ?
#
loop_
_entity_poly.entity_id
_entity_poly.type
_entity_poly.pdbx_seq_one_letter_code
_entity_poly.pdbx_strand_id
1 'polypeptide(L)'
;MKKKLLIGLTALFILLIPFRGQCVPAVLYDGTGASAEHKLAAMTLAGIVNRETPRLYLLNVYEAWSYNQTDEMWRDIYAADGGAEFTVIQNINELVEHFSEDINGAITYDATLTYGNFEGQNFRWQAEVAAMIGGLTNSVPIPYNNTSMQLERPDSVQVPDHYHGQDTIVISARLELESHPWNNPALSQEERYFLILEWALETLLDRTNPRKFYLREITDWAVNQRMFQLNLAGTHSLQFSSLTDEKAEKIEQVMTYLRNCHPDEIFHVYGWMRPEPLVQWISGWGGSFHETLLSNLSWHHIFPADENFVYNRPSAIEPEEVELQDKYYVIFIGSEGDAGNWNAGFQSGAWHSAMRGDVPVGWGFNLHFFKEFPFMGQYYFRTATENDGFISVTNPLGYAYADMFPESFLPDAIERSTWKLQQYNIPSVYAYKHYNGAGVSTYRGITISNSYDFEKLGAFSEATGTELTFLFDPALATQVAYTQYGGLLYNHVNDNTFYADFSDLNAAASRIVSKLVSKPRPGFLLAGYQRFRQDGTNVGAGNSADITLPRLKNLMDIIKADEQIGEQIEFVTPEKFTWLLQKSLEPTGIAPLAALSNKEIHAWINTSGQLEVNIETNTPETFIISIYNSSGELIKRKREAFPQGNTATVLSLPPLSSGLYILNVAGSSTYLSKKIVF
;
A
#
# COMPACT_ATOMS: atom_id res chain seq x y z
N MET A 1 6.30 -67.20 8.68
CA MET A 1 4.96 -67.25 9.31
C MET A 1 4.79 -66.00 10.17
N LYS A 2 3.89 -65.07 9.76
CA LYS A 2 3.34 -63.90 10.52
C LYS A 2 4.33 -62.80 10.95
N LYS A 3 4.05 -61.49 10.88
CA LYS A 3 2.93 -60.68 10.37
C LYS A 3 3.47 -59.23 10.29
N LYS A 4 3.13 -58.52 9.21
CA LYS A 4 3.26 -57.06 9.08
C LYS A 4 2.45 -56.37 10.19
N LEU A 5 3.02 -55.37 10.86
CA LEU A 5 2.28 -54.44 11.70
C LEU A 5 1.96 -53.20 10.86
N LEU A 6 0.70 -53.10 10.48
CA LEU A 6 0.09 -51.95 9.82
C LEU A 6 -0.23 -50.94 10.93
N ILE A 7 0.49 -49.82 11.01
CA ILE A 7 0.08 -48.68 11.85
C ILE A 7 -0.72 -47.77 10.92
N GLY A 8 -2.04 -47.75 11.12
CA GLY A 8 -2.95 -46.90 10.36
C GLY A 8 -2.69 -45.43 10.69
N LEU A 9 -2.52 -44.61 9.65
CA LEU A 9 -2.74 -43.18 9.72
C LEU A 9 -4.18 -42.97 10.19
N THR A 10 -4.33 -42.46 11.41
CA THR A 10 -5.59 -41.85 11.81
C THR A 10 -5.55 -40.44 11.26
N ALA A 11 -6.25 -40.22 10.14
CA ALA A 11 -6.51 -38.88 9.65
C ALA A 11 -7.30 -38.15 10.75
N LEU A 12 -6.62 -37.26 11.46
CA LEU A 12 -7.27 -36.34 12.38
C LEU A 12 -8.00 -35.33 11.50
N PHE A 13 -9.27 -35.61 11.19
CA PHE A 13 -10.19 -34.57 10.78
C PHE A 13 -10.23 -33.57 11.93
N ILE A 14 -9.47 -32.48 11.81
CA ILE A 14 -9.72 -31.27 12.57
C ILE A 14 -11.09 -30.81 12.08
N LEU A 15 -12.12 -31.23 12.81
CA LEU A 15 -13.37 -30.51 12.82
C LEU A 15 -13.01 -29.07 13.17
N LEU A 16 -13.09 -28.18 12.19
CA LEU A 16 -13.22 -26.74 12.40
C LEU A 16 -14.40 -26.57 13.35
N ILE A 17 -14.13 -26.52 14.65
CA ILE A 17 -15.11 -26.07 15.62
C ILE A 17 -15.22 -24.58 15.32
N PRO A 18 -16.36 -24.07 14.81
CA PRO A 18 -16.53 -22.65 14.64
C PRO A 18 -16.28 -22.03 16.01
N PHE A 19 -15.41 -21.03 16.06
CA PHE A 19 -15.35 -20.13 17.18
C PHE A 19 -16.74 -19.49 17.24
N ARG A 20 -17.67 -20.10 18.00
CA ARG A 20 -18.96 -19.46 18.30
C ARG A 20 -18.60 -18.36 19.28
N GLY A 21 -18.18 -17.23 18.71
CA GLY A 21 -18.03 -15.98 19.44
C GLY A 21 -19.29 -15.73 20.26
N GLN A 22 -19.11 -15.06 21.38
CA GLN A 22 -20.21 -14.44 22.09
C GLN A 22 -21.09 -13.69 21.09
N CYS A 23 -22.42 -13.85 21.19
CA CYS A 23 -23.37 -13.14 20.34
C CYS A 23 -23.03 -11.64 20.32
N VAL A 24 -22.88 -11.07 19.12
CA VAL A 24 -22.59 -9.65 18.90
C VAL A 24 -23.84 -8.98 18.33
N PRO A 25 -24.77 -8.50 19.17
CA PRO A 25 -25.96 -7.82 18.68
C PRO A 25 -25.59 -6.47 18.08
N ALA A 26 -26.08 -6.20 16.86
CA ALA A 26 -25.79 -4.98 16.15
C ALA A 26 -26.98 -4.52 15.28
N VAL A 27 -26.97 -3.26 14.90
CA VAL A 27 -27.86 -2.73 13.87
C VAL A 27 -27.19 -2.84 12.50
N LEU A 28 -27.94 -3.28 11.50
CA LEU A 28 -27.57 -3.13 10.10
C LEU A 28 -28.41 -2.02 9.49
N TYR A 29 -27.78 -0.95 9.05
CA TYR A 29 -28.44 0.08 8.27
C TYR A 29 -28.32 -0.22 6.78
N ASP A 30 -29.45 -0.52 6.15
CA ASP A 30 -29.53 -0.73 4.70
C ASP A 30 -29.79 0.62 4.01
N GLY A 31 -28.71 1.19 3.48
CA GLY A 31 -28.69 2.49 2.79
C GLY A 31 -29.07 2.42 1.32
N THR A 32 -29.63 1.30 0.85
CA THR A 32 -30.06 1.14 -0.55
C THR A 32 -31.08 2.22 -0.93
N GLY A 33 -30.74 3.05 -1.93
CA GLY A 33 -31.60 4.15 -2.38
C GLY A 33 -31.66 5.36 -1.43
N ALA A 34 -30.92 5.36 -0.32
CA ALA A 34 -30.86 6.51 0.58
C ALA A 34 -30.16 7.70 -0.10
N SER A 35 -30.58 8.93 0.26
CA SER A 35 -29.94 10.14 -0.24
C SER A 35 -28.51 10.28 0.27
N ALA A 36 -27.69 11.09 -0.39
CA ALA A 36 -26.31 11.32 0.04
C ALA A 36 -26.24 11.94 1.45
N GLU A 37 -27.23 12.74 1.85
CA GLU A 37 -27.34 13.33 3.18
C GLU A 37 -27.61 12.24 4.24
N HIS A 38 -28.51 11.28 3.96
CA HIS A 38 -28.75 10.15 4.85
C HIS A 38 -27.54 9.23 4.95
N LYS A 39 -26.85 8.99 3.83
CA LYS A 39 -25.60 8.21 3.80
C LYS A 39 -24.50 8.87 4.62
N LEU A 40 -24.34 10.19 4.52
CA LEU A 40 -23.38 10.92 5.34
C LEU A 40 -23.73 10.84 6.83
N ALA A 41 -25.00 11.07 7.20
CA ALA A 41 -25.46 10.95 8.57
C ALA A 41 -25.21 9.54 9.13
N ALA A 42 -25.50 8.49 8.36
CA ALA A 42 -25.25 7.10 8.75
C ALA A 42 -23.75 6.79 8.91
N MET A 43 -22.87 7.26 8.02
CA MET A 43 -21.42 7.10 8.17
C MET A 43 -20.89 7.83 9.40
N THR A 44 -21.33 9.06 9.66
CA THR A 44 -20.96 9.77 10.89
C THR A 44 -21.46 9.05 12.13
N LEU A 45 -22.70 8.56 12.11
CA LEU A 45 -23.25 7.83 13.24
C LEU A 45 -22.48 6.52 13.49
N ALA A 46 -22.15 5.75 12.44
CA ALA A 46 -21.32 4.56 12.54
C ALA A 46 -19.96 4.87 13.19
N GLY A 47 -19.31 5.95 12.77
CA GLY A 47 -18.07 6.40 13.39
C GLY A 47 -18.23 6.72 14.88
N ILE A 48 -19.33 7.34 15.29
CA ILE A 48 -19.62 7.69 16.70
C ILE A 48 -19.85 6.43 17.54
N VAL A 49 -20.74 5.53 17.11
CA VAL A 49 -21.22 4.42 17.94
C VAL A 49 -20.29 3.21 17.94
N ASN A 50 -19.43 3.06 16.93
CA ASN A 50 -18.46 1.97 16.83
C ASN A 50 -17.12 2.25 17.52
N ARG A 51 -17.04 3.18 18.48
CA ARG A 51 -15.76 3.49 19.17
C ARG A 51 -15.32 2.41 20.16
N GLU A 52 -16.27 1.86 20.90
CA GLU A 52 -16.00 0.91 21.98
C GLU A 52 -16.46 -0.52 21.66
N THR A 53 -17.51 -0.66 20.84
CA THR A 53 -18.10 -1.96 20.45
C THR A 53 -18.69 -1.89 19.05
N PRO A 54 -18.77 -3.00 18.29
CA PRO A 54 -19.36 -3.01 16.94
C PRO A 54 -20.90 -2.95 17.02
N ARG A 55 -21.47 -1.75 16.88
CA ARG A 55 -22.92 -1.50 17.09
C ARG A 55 -23.69 -1.22 15.81
N LEU A 56 -23.04 -0.65 14.78
CA LEU A 56 -23.67 -0.25 13.52
C LEU A 56 -22.85 -0.71 12.32
N TYR A 57 -23.44 -1.59 11.51
CA TYR A 57 -22.94 -2.01 10.21
C TYR A 57 -23.72 -1.31 9.10
N LEU A 58 -23.02 -0.84 8.08
CA LEU A 58 -23.59 -0.14 6.93
C LEU A 58 -23.66 -1.08 5.73
N LEU A 59 -24.80 -1.15 5.08
CA LEU A 59 -24.99 -1.91 3.84
C LEU A 59 -25.36 -0.93 2.72
N ASN A 60 -24.68 -1.00 1.57
CA ASN A 60 -24.99 -0.19 0.38
C ASN A 60 -24.91 1.34 0.62
N VAL A 61 -24.15 1.77 1.63
CA VAL A 61 -23.93 3.19 1.94
C VAL A 61 -22.80 3.73 1.08
N TYR A 62 -21.63 3.10 1.12
CA TYR A 62 -20.47 3.40 0.29
C TYR A 62 -19.61 2.15 0.09
N GLU A 63 -19.78 1.50 -1.06
CA GLU A 63 -19.15 0.21 -1.37
C GLU A 63 -17.72 0.36 -1.91
N ALA A 64 -16.91 -0.67 -1.66
CA ALA A 64 -15.60 -0.78 -2.29
C ALA A 64 -15.74 -0.94 -3.82
N TRP A 65 -15.08 -0.07 -4.57
CA TRP A 65 -15.17 -0.05 -6.03
C TRP A 65 -14.51 -1.27 -6.70
N SER A 66 -13.61 -1.97 -6.00
CA SER A 66 -12.96 -3.19 -6.49
C SER A 66 -13.93 -4.37 -6.57
N TYR A 67 -14.99 -4.37 -5.76
CA TYR A 67 -15.98 -5.45 -5.72
C TYR A 67 -17.29 -4.99 -5.05
N ASN A 68 -18.36 -4.92 -5.83
CA ASN A 68 -19.67 -4.38 -5.44
C ASN A 68 -20.55 -5.37 -4.64
N GLN A 69 -19.96 -6.39 -4.02
CA GLN A 69 -20.65 -7.29 -3.07
C GLN A 69 -19.92 -7.31 -1.72
N THR A 70 -19.00 -6.35 -1.52
CA THR A 70 -18.12 -6.31 -0.35
C THR A 70 -18.93 -6.23 0.94
N ASP A 71 -19.93 -5.33 1.00
CA ASP A 71 -20.73 -5.12 2.21
C ASP A 71 -21.60 -6.34 2.54
N GLU A 72 -22.26 -6.95 1.55
CA GLU A 72 -23.08 -8.14 1.77
C GLU A 72 -22.25 -9.34 2.21
N MET A 73 -21.09 -9.54 1.59
CA MET A 73 -20.24 -10.68 1.91
C MET A 73 -19.63 -10.55 3.30
N TRP A 74 -19.14 -9.36 3.68
CA TRP A 74 -18.67 -9.15 5.04
C TRP A 74 -19.79 -9.29 6.06
N ARG A 75 -21.00 -8.79 5.79
CA ARG A 75 -22.17 -9.03 6.66
C ARG A 75 -22.36 -10.52 6.91
N ASP A 76 -22.36 -11.32 5.84
CA ASP A 76 -22.60 -12.76 5.93
C ASP A 76 -21.47 -13.49 6.67
N ILE A 77 -20.21 -13.09 6.45
CA ILE A 77 -19.05 -13.64 7.17
C ILE A 77 -19.09 -13.24 8.65
N TYR A 78 -19.42 -12.00 8.99
CA TYR A 78 -19.58 -11.57 10.38
C TYR A 78 -20.71 -12.32 11.08
N ALA A 79 -21.81 -12.60 10.40
CA ALA A 79 -22.91 -13.39 10.95
C ALA A 79 -22.50 -14.87 11.14
N ALA A 80 -21.88 -15.48 10.13
CA ALA A 80 -21.55 -16.90 10.13
C ALA A 80 -20.35 -17.25 11.03
N ASP A 81 -19.27 -16.47 10.94
CA ASP A 81 -17.98 -16.74 11.59
C ASP A 81 -17.77 -15.87 12.83
N GLY A 82 -18.36 -14.67 12.86
CA GLY A 82 -18.17 -13.68 13.94
C GLY A 82 -19.27 -13.67 15.00
N GLY A 83 -20.40 -14.36 14.76
CA GLY A 83 -21.54 -14.36 15.69
C GLY A 83 -22.34 -13.04 15.72
N ALA A 84 -22.24 -12.23 14.67
CA ALA A 84 -23.02 -10.99 14.56
C ALA A 84 -24.52 -11.28 14.34
N GLU A 85 -25.37 -10.63 15.13
CA GLU A 85 -26.82 -10.70 14.99
C GLU A 85 -27.37 -9.32 14.64
N PHE A 86 -27.85 -9.17 13.40
CA PHE A 86 -28.26 -7.88 12.87
C PHE A 86 -29.76 -7.62 13.02
N THR A 87 -30.10 -6.48 13.64
CA THR A 87 -31.42 -5.85 13.51
C THR A 87 -31.38 -4.87 12.34
N VAL A 88 -32.20 -5.10 11.31
CA VAL A 88 -32.17 -4.28 10.10
C VAL A 88 -33.02 -3.02 10.26
N ILE A 89 -32.43 -1.86 9.92
CA ILE A 89 -33.10 -0.56 9.82
C ILE A 89 -32.87 0.01 8.42
N GLN A 90 -33.92 0.52 7.78
CA GLN A 90 -33.86 1.14 6.44
C GLN A 90 -34.15 2.64 6.48
N ASN A 91 -34.80 3.13 7.54
CA ASN A 91 -35.16 4.53 7.69
C ASN A 91 -34.12 5.27 8.53
N ILE A 92 -33.54 6.35 8.00
CA ILE A 92 -32.54 7.13 8.74
C ILE A 92 -33.08 7.73 10.03
N ASN A 93 -34.37 8.08 10.10
CA ASN A 93 -34.96 8.65 11.32
C ASN A 93 -35.05 7.59 12.41
N GLU A 94 -35.42 6.36 12.05
CA GLU A 94 -35.43 5.22 12.98
C GLU A 94 -34.00 4.90 13.46
N LEU A 95 -33.01 5.00 12.57
CA LEU A 95 -31.61 4.80 12.93
C LEU A 95 -31.13 5.85 13.94
N VAL A 96 -31.42 7.12 13.67
CA VAL A 96 -31.07 8.24 14.57
C VAL A 96 -31.80 8.12 15.91
N GLU A 97 -33.08 7.73 15.90
CA GLU A 97 -33.85 7.50 17.12
C GLU A 97 -33.25 6.35 17.96
N HIS A 98 -32.86 5.25 17.30
CA HIS A 98 -32.24 4.09 17.94
C HIS A 98 -30.95 4.45 18.71
N PHE A 99 -30.15 5.37 18.17
CA PHE A 99 -28.89 5.82 18.76
C PHE A 99 -28.98 7.21 19.42
N SER A 100 -30.18 7.66 19.79
CA SER A 100 -30.40 9.01 20.32
C SER A 100 -29.60 9.32 21.59
N GLU A 101 -29.33 8.32 22.44
CA GLU A 101 -28.50 8.48 23.65
C GLU A 101 -27.01 8.71 23.36
N ASP A 102 -26.55 8.37 22.15
CA ASP A 102 -25.17 8.56 21.71
C ASP A 102 -24.95 9.89 20.94
N ILE A 103 -26.04 10.65 20.69
CA ILE A 103 -26.05 11.85 19.83
C ILE A 103 -26.27 13.11 20.67
N ASN A 104 -25.35 14.06 20.60
CA ASN A 104 -25.41 15.35 21.30
C ASN A 104 -26.16 16.46 20.54
N GLY A 105 -26.67 16.15 19.35
CA GLY A 105 -27.40 17.09 18.49
C GLY A 105 -26.93 17.08 17.05
N ALA A 106 -27.27 18.13 16.31
CA ALA A 106 -26.94 18.27 14.90
C ALA A 106 -25.90 19.37 14.64
N ILE A 107 -25.03 19.14 13.66
CA ILE A 107 -24.25 20.21 13.01
C ILE A 107 -24.94 20.52 11.67
N THR A 108 -25.45 21.74 11.52
CA THR A 108 -26.18 22.11 10.31
C THR A 108 -25.27 22.65 9.23
N TYR A 109 -25.58 22.32 7.98
CA TYR A 109 -24.83 22.74 6.79
C TYR A 109 -25.75 22.99 5.59
N ASP A 110 -25.26 23.70 4.57
CA ASP A 110 -25.95 23.87 3.29
C ASP A 110 -25.55 22.76 2.30
N ALA A 111 -26.51 21.88 1.99
CA ALA A 111 -26.28 20.74 1.11
C ALA A 111 -26.12 21.10 -0.37
N THR A 112 -26.37 22.36 -0.76
CA THR A 112 -26.21 22.86 -2.13
C THR A 112 -24.79 23.30 -2.45
N LEU A 113 -23.95 23.47 -1.42
CA LEU A 113 -22.58 23.94 -1.58
C LEU A 113 -21.64 22.77 -1.86
N THR A 114 -21.11 22.74 -3.08
CA THR A 114 -20.30 21.64 -3.57
C THR A 114 -19.02 22.12 -4.26
N TYR A 115 -17.97 21.33 -4.17
CA TYR A 115 -16.67 21.57 -4.81
C TYR A 115 -16.11 20.25 -5.36
N GLY A 116 -15.25 20.33 -6.37
CA GLY A 116 -14.57 19.18 -6.95
C GLY A 116 -13.13 19.52 -7.24
N ASN A 117 -12.20 18.63 -6.87
CA ASN A 117 -10.78 18.83 -7.13
C ASN A 117 -10.40 18.63 -8.60
N PHE A 118 -11.18 17.85 -9.34
CA PHE A 118 -10.97 17.54 -10.76
C PHE A 118 -12.31 17.20 -11.43
N GLU A 119 -12.32 17.17 -12.76
CA GLU A 119 -13.52 16.85 -13.54
C GLU A 119 -14.12 15.49 -13.17
N GLY A 120 -15.44 15.45 -12.98
CA GLY A 120 -16.18 14.24 -12.60
C GLY A 120 -16.24 13.99 -11.09
N GLN A 121 -15.50 14.74 -10.26
CA GLN A 121 -15.65 14.71 -8.82
C GLN A 121 -16.54 15.85 -8.33
N ASN A 122 -17.42 15.56 -7.38
CA ASN A 122 -18.11 16.60 -6.63
C ASN A 122 -18.44 16.13 -5.21
N PHE A 123 -18.16 16.95 -4.20
CA PHE A 123 -18.47 16.66 -2.80
C PHE A 123 -19.02 17.89 -2.08
N ARG A 124 -19.75 17.68 -0.98
CA ARG A 124 -20.35 18.74 -0.18
C ARG A 124 -19.38 19.19 0.90
N TRP A 125 -18.63 20.25 0.64
CA TRP A 125 -17.51 20.64 1.48
C TRP A 125 -17.93 21.09 2.90
N GLN A 126 -19.08 21.76 3.08
CA GLN A 126 -19.58 22.04 4.45
C GLN A 126 -19.98 20.77 5.19
N ALA A 127 -20.49 19.77 4.46
CA ALA A 127 -20.97 18.53 5.05
C ALA A 127 -19.80 17.68 5.60
N GLU A 128 -18.64 17.71 4.94
CA GLU A 128 -17.42 17.05 5.44
C GLU A 128 -16.90 17.72 6.72
N VAL A 129 -16.87 19.06 6.77
CA VAL A 129 -16.51 19.79 8.00
C VAL A 129 -17.52 19.52 9.11
N ALA A 130 -18.82 19.45 8.78
CA ALA A 130 -19.86 19.07 9.74
C ALA A 130 -19.67 17.65 10.27
N ALA A 131 -19.29 16.68 9.42
CA ALA A 131 -18.95 15.32 9.85
C ALA A 131 -17.71 15.29 10.74
N MET A 132 -16.67 16.10 10.46
CA MET A 132 -15.49 16.23 11.32
C MET A 132 -15.85 16.78 12.71
N ILE A 133 -16.65 17.85 12.78
CA ILE A 133 -17.16 18.37 14.05
C ILE A 133 -18.03 17.32 14.74
N GLY A 134 -18.85 16.59 13.98
CA GLY A 134 -19.65 15.48 14.48
C GLY A 134 -18.80 14.38 15.12
N GLY A 135 -17.67 14.06 14.50
CA GLY A 135 -16.61 13.24 15.08
C GLY A 135 -16.18 13.75 16.43
N LEU A 136 -15.79 15.02 16.55
CA LEU A 136 -15.27 15.59 17.80
C LEU A 136 -16.31 15.73 18.93
N THR A 137 -17.59 15.90 18.57
CA THR A 137 -18.64 16.33 19.50
C THR A 137 -19.77 15.33 19.71
N ASN A 138 -19.74 14.19 19.01
CA ASN A 138 -20.83 13.22 18.92
C ASN A 138 -22.13 13.84 18.35
N SER A 139 -21.99 14.69 17.34
CA SER A 139 -23.13 15.31 16.66
C SER A 139 -23.28 14.74 15.24
N VAL A 140 -24.48 14.81 14.68
CA VAL A 140 -24.76 14.28 13.33
C VAL A 140 -24.88 15.44 12.32
N PRO A 141 -24.24 15.36 11.13
CA PRO A 141 -24.39 16.38 10.10
C PRO A 141 -25.79 16.31 9.48
N ILE A 142 -26.50 17.44 9.43
CA ILE A 142 -27.85 17.52 8.85
C ILE A 142 -27.98 18.78 7.98
N PRO A 143 -28.59 18.72 6.78
CA PRO A 143 -28.90 19.93 6.03
C PRO A 143 -29.78 20.88 6.85
N TYR A 144 -29.46 22.17 6.88
CA TYR A 144 -30.19 23.14 7.72
C TYR A 144 -31.71 23.18 7.42
N ASN A 145 -32.10 22.90 6.17
CA ASN A 145 -33.47 22.87 5.69
C ASN A 145 -34.15 21.49 5.81
N ASN A 146 -33.44 20.46 6.27
CA ASN A 146 -34.04 19.16 6.55
C ASN A 146 -35.08 19.34 7.65
N THR A 147 -36.28 18.80 7.50
CA THR A 147 -37.34 18.83 8.54
C THR A 147 -37.76 17.44 8.99
N SER A 148 -37.18 16.39 8.40
CA SER A 148 -37.54 15.00 8.66
C SER A 148 -36.83 14.41 9.87
N MET A 149 -35.54 14.72 10.06
CA MET A 149 -34.75 14.23 11.19
C MET A 149 -34.97 15.12 12.42
N GLN A 150 -35.57 14.53 13.45
CA GLN A 150 -35.88 15.18 14.72
C GLN A 150 -34.67 15.10 15.67
N LEU A 151 -33.70 15.98 15.46
CA LEU A 151 -32.55 16.18 16.34
C LEU A 151 -32.49 17.62 16.84
N GLU A 152 -31.97 17.82 18.05
CA GLU A 152 -31.69 19.16 18.56
C GLU A 152 -30.69 19.88 17.64
N ARG A 153 -30.95 21.16 17.36
CA ARG A 153 -30.14 22.00 16.48
C ARG A 153 -29.63 23.20 17.28
N PRO A 154 -28.59 23.03 18.09
CA PRO A 154 -28.08 24.13 18.89
C PRO A 154 -27.44 25.20 17.99
N ASP A 155 -27.33 26.43 18.48
CA ASP A 155 -26.57 27.47 17.78
C ASP A 155 -25.05 27.26 17.93
N SER A 156 -24.61 26.63 19.03
CA SER A 156 -23.21 26.35 19.33
C SER A 156 -23.00 24.95 19.91
N VAL A 157 -21.78 24.44 19.78
CA VAL A 157 -21.38 23.13 20.32
C VAL A 157 -20.06 23.24 21.07
N GLN A 158 -19.92 22.43 22.12
CA GLN A 158 -18.69 22.27 22.88
C GLN A 158 -17.80 21.23 22.20
N VAL A 159 -16.56 21.61 21.89
CA VAL A 159 -15.55 20.73 21.31
C VAL A 159 -14.50 20.44 22.39
N PRO A 160 -14.55 19.26 23.03
CA PRO A 160 -13.55 18.88 24.01
C PRO A 160 -12.22 18.52 23.33
N ASP A 161 -11.15 18.51 24.12
CA ASP A 161 -9.87 17.92 23.71
C ASP A 161 -9.79 16.46 24.14
N HIS A 162 -9.64 15.56 23.16
CA HIS A 162 -9.53 14.12 23.39
C HIS A 162 -8.09 13.62 23.54
N TYR A 163 -7.09 14.49 23.34
CA TYR A 163 -5.69 14.08 23.15
C TYR A 163 -4.69 14.80 24.04
N HIS A 164 -4.84 16.11 24.26
CA HIS A 164 -3.82 16.92 24.94
C HIS A 164 -4.25 17.46 26.32
N GLY A 165 -5.50 17.25 26.72
CA GLY A 165 -6.03 17.71 28.01
C GLY A 165 -6.23 19.24 28.11
N GLN A 166 -6.38 19.92 26.98
CA GLN A 166 -6.68 21.35 26.91
C GLN A 166 -8.15 21.64 27.21
N ASP A 167 -8.46 22.92 27.49
CA ASP A 167 -9.82 23.38 27.76
C ASP A 167 -10.75 23.18 26.54
N THR A 168 -12.00 22.84 26.84
CA THR A 168 -13.08 22.77 25.85
C THR A 168 -13.30 24.12 25.18
N ILE A 169 -13.36 24.12 23.85
CA ILE A 169 -13.71 25.32 23.07
C ILE A 169 -15.19 25.29 22.67
N VAL A 170 -15.74 26.46 22.35
CA VAL A 170 -17.13 26.60 21.86
C VAL A 170 -17.08 27.15 20.45
N ILE A 171 -17.75 26.46 19.52
CA ILE A 171 -17.85 26.87 18.12
C ILE A 171 -19.32 26.96 17.70
N SER A 172 -19.59 27.57 16.52
CA SER A 172 -20.92 27.49 15.90
C SER A 172 -21.25 26.05 15.52
N ALA A 173 -22.44 25.58 15.87
CA ALA A 173 -22.98 24.31 15.37
C ALA A 173 -23.69 24.48 14.01
N ARG A 174 -23.78 25.73 13.53
CA ARG A 174 -24.44 26.10 12.28
C ARG A 174 -23.42 26.63 11.28
N LEU A 175 -23.05 25.81 10.30
CA LEU A 175 -22.05 26.16 9.29
C LEU A 175 -22.65 26.96 8.12
N GLU A 176 -23.97 26.93 7.96
CA GLU A 176 -24.69 27.58 6.85
C GLU A 176 -24.91 29.09 7.04
N LEU A 177 -24.66 29.63 8.24
CA LEU A 177 -24.97 31.03 8.56
C LEU A 177 -24.21 32.01 7.67
N GLU A 178 -24.91 33.02 7.13
CA GLU A 178 -24.34 34.07 6.28
C GLU A 178 -23.24 34.90 6.98
N SER A 179 -23.20 34.88 8.31
CA SER A 179 -22.16 35.56 9.10
C SER A 179 -20.78 34.94 8.96
N HIS A 180 -20.68 33.68 8.51
CA HIS A 180 -19.40 33.03 8.32
C HIS A 180 -18.72 33.49 7.02
N PRO A 181 -17.40 33.79 7.03
CA PRO A 181 -16.70 34.29 5.85
C PRO A 181 -16.80 33.38 4.62
N TRP A 182 -16.78 32.06 4.82
CA TRP A 182 -16.93 31.06 3.75
C TRP A 182 -18.34 31.03 3.13
N ASN A 183 -19.32 31.75 3.67
CA ASN A 183 -20.66 31.86 3.10
C ASN A 183 -20.87 33.10 2.24
N ASN A 184 -19.82 33.88 1.98
CA ASN A 184 -19.90 35.02 1.08
C ASN A 184 -20.20 34.58 -0.37
N PRO A 185 -21.37 34.92 -0.94
CA PRO A 185 -21.75 34.50 -2.29
C PRO A 185 -20.95 35.20 -3.40
N ALA A 186 -20.16 36.23 -3.08
CA ALA A 186 -19.28 36.89 -4.05
C ALA A 186 -18.00 36.08 -4.36
N LEU A 187 -17.69 35.07 -3.55
CA LEU A 187 -16.53 34.19 -3.72
C LEU A 187 -16.89 32.94 -4.53
N SER A 188 -15.90 32.39 -5.25
CA SER A 188 -16.01 31.09 -5.90
C SER A 188 -16.17 29.95 -4.87
N GLN A 189 -16.66 28.79 -5.30
CA GLN A 189 -16.79 27.62 -4.41
C GLN A 189 -15.43 27.16 -3.84
N GLU A 190 -14.35 27.34 -4.60
CA GLU A 190 -12.99 27.02 -4.15
C GLU A 190 -12.53 27.96 -3.04
N GLU A 191 -12.63 29.28 -3.25
CA GLU A 191 -12.28 30.28 -2.22
C GLU A 191 -13.11 30.07 -0.94
N ARG A 192 -14.40 29.76 -1.09
CA ARG A 192 -15.28 29.44 0.06
C ARG A 192 -14.83 28.18 0.80
N TYR A 193 -14.48 27.13 0.07
CA TYR A 193 -13.98 25.89 0.68
C TYR A 193 -12.64 26.12 1.40
N PHE A 194 -11.73 26.89 0.81
CA PHE A 194 -10.45 27.19 1.46
C PHE A 194 -10.60 28.02 2.72
N LEU A 195 -11.53 28.98 2.77
CA LEU A 195 -11.82 29.74 3.98
C LEU A 195 -12.34 28.88 5.14
N ILE A 196 -13.22 27.90 4.87
CA ILE A 196 -13.68 27.01 5.96
C ILE A 196 -12.58 26.04 6.39
N LEU A 197 -11.70 25.61 5.48
CA LEU A 197 -10.54 24.78 5.83
C LEU A 197 -9.52 25.57 6.66
N GLU A 198 -9.27 26.83 6.35
CA GLU A 198 -8.40 27.71 7.15
C GLU A 198 -8.94 27.87 8.56
N TRP A 199 -10.24 28.19 8.68
CA TRP A 199 -10.90 28.24 9.98
C TRP A 199 -10.76 26.92 10.74
N ALA A 200 -10.96 25.79 10.08
CA ALA A 200 -10.85 24.47 10.72
C ALA A 200 -9.41 24.15 11.13
N LEU A 201 -8.41 24.48 10.30
CA LEU A 201 -6.99 24.31 10.62
C LEU A 201 -6.59 25.15 11.84
N GLU A 202 -7.08 26.39 11.93
CA GLU A 202 -6.80 27.29 13.05
C GLU A 202 -7.54 26.92 14.33
N THR A 203 -8.77 26.41 14.23
CA THR A 203 -9.68 26.25 15.37
C THR A 203 -9.77 24.81 15.87
N LEU A 204 -9.66 23.82 14.99
CA LEU A 204 -9.99 22.43 15.27
C LEU A 204 -8.81 21.48 15.19
N LEU A 205 -7.72 21.82 14.49
CA LEU A 205 -6.60 20.90 14.24
C LEU A 205 -6.03 20.31 15.53
N ASP A 206 -5.85 21.14 16.56
CA ASP A 206 -5.35 20.72 17.87
C ASP A 206 -6.34 19.87 18.69
N ARG A 207 -7.60 19.72 18.25
CA ARG A 207 -8.61 18.83 18.82
C ARG A 207 -8.65 17.46 18.16
N THR A 208 -7.93 17.29 17.06
CA THR A 208 -7.96 16.07 16.24
C THR A 208 -6.82 15.12 16.55
N ASN A 209 -6.96 13.90 16.05
CA ASN A 209 -6.00 12.81 16.22
C ASN A 209 -4.57 13.25 15.87
N PRO A 210 -3.62 13.17 16.82
CA PRO A 210 -2.25 13.64 16.59
C PRO A 210 -1.38 12.64 15.81
N ARG A 211 -1.94 11.52 15.33
CA ARG A 211 -1.20 10.45 14.62
C ARG A 211 -1.80 10.06 13.28
N LYS A 212 -3.05 10.42 13.01
CA LYS A 212 -3.80 9.98 11.84
C LYS A 212 -4.57 11.16 11.25
N PHE A 213 -4.51 11.32 9.93
CA PHE A 213 -5.40 12.23 9.24
C PHE A 213 -5.92 11.66 7.93
N TYR A 214 -6.91 12.37 7.40
CA TYR A 214 -7.71 11.95 6.28
C TYR A 214 -7.46 12.83 5.04
N LEU A 215 -7.27 12.16 3.91
CA LEU A 215 -7.24 12.68 2.55
C LEU A 215 -8.31 11.97 1.70
N ARG A 216 -9.59 12.28 1.92
CA ARG A 216 -10.76 11.86 1.12
C ARG A 216 -11.36 10.42 1.33
N GLU A 217 -12.70 10.37 1.35
CA GLU A 217 -13.68 9.24 1.24
C GLU A 217 -13.56 8.00 2.18
N ILE A 218 -13.62 8.19 3.51
CA ILE A 218 -13.64 7.16 4.59
C ILE A 218 -14.30 7.70 5.88
N THR A 219 -15.45 8.36 5.73
CA THR A 219 -16.01 9.23 6.78
C THR A 219 -16.25 8.51 8.12
N ASP A 220 -16.75 7.27 8.12
CA ASP A 220 -17.01 6.55 9.37
C ASP A 220 -15.72 6.33 10.17
N TRP A 221 -14.63 5.99 9.49
CA TRP A 221 -13.32 5.82 10.12
C TRP A 221 -12.73 7.13 10.63
N ALA A 222 -12.79 8.18 9.81
CA ALA A 222 -12.29 9.50 10.18
C ALA A 222 -13.02 10.05 11.41
N VAL A 223 -14.34 9.83 11.51
CA VAL A 223 -15.17 10.20 12.66
C VAL A 223 -14.87 9.34 13.89
N ASN A 224 -14.71 8.02 13.71
CA ASN A 224 -14.37 7.09 14.77
C ASN A 224 -13.05 7.47 15.44
N GLN A 225 -12.02 7.70 14.63
CA GLN A 225 -10.67 8.01 15.06
C GLN A 225 -10.43 9.51 15.32
N ARG A 226 -11.46 10.35 15.15
CA ARG A 226 -11.42 11.82 15.32
C ARG A 226 -10.30 12.50 14.52
N MET A 227 -10.13 12.07 13.27
CA MET A 227 -9.11 12.57 12.35
C MET A 227 -9.45 13.98 11.86
N PHE A 228 -8.41 14.78 11.59
CA PHE A 228 -8.58 15.98 10.77
C PHE A 228 -8.89 15.58 9.33
N GLN A 229 -9.92 16.22 8.73
CA GLN A 229 -10.42 15.85 7.42
C GLN A 229 -10.07 16.89 6.36
N LEU A 230 -9.28 16.49 5.36
CA LEU A 230 -9.01 17.24 4.14
C LEU A 230 -9.51 16.44 2.93
N ASN A 231 -10.32 17.06 2.07
CA ASN A 231 -10.62 16.52 0.74
C ASN A 231 -9.93 17.38 -0.32
N LEU A 232 -8.62 17.16 -0.46
CA LEU A 232 -7.74 17.91 -1.35
C LEU A 232 -7.02 16.95 -2.29
N ALA A 233 -7.06 17.28 -3.57
CA ALA A 233 -6.38 16.55 -4.63
C ALA A 233 -5.98 17.48 -5.76
N GLY A 234 -4.98 17.05 -6.54
CA GLY A 234 -4.58 17.69 -7.78
C GLY A 234 -5.45 17.28 -8.97
N THR A 235 -5.27 17.97 -10.10
CA THR A 235 -6.08 17.76 -11.31
C THR A 235 -5.60 16.62 -12.21
N HIS A 236 -4.39 16.08 -12.01
CA HIS A 236 -3.78 15.07 -12.89
C HIS A 236 -3.16 13.92 -12.09
N SER A 237 -3.21 12.69 -12.60
CA SER A 237 -2.77 11.51 -11.83
C SER A 237 -1.25 11.45 -11.59
N LEU A 238 -0.45 11.96 -12.53
CA LEU A 238 1.02 11.83 -12.49
C LEU A 238 1.78 13.17 -12.47
N GLN A 239 1.08 14.32 -12.56
CA GLN A 239 1.75 15.62 -12.65
C GLN A 239 1.72 16.33 -11.29
N PHE A 240 2.88 16.42 -10.62
CA PHE A 240 3.00 16.92 -9.23
C PHE A 240 2.44 18.32 -9.05
N SER A 241 2.73 19.21 -10.00
CA SER A 241 2.24 20.59 -10.01
C SER A 241 0.73 20.74 -10.19
N SER A 242 0.00 19.64 -10.42
CA SER A 242 -1.46 19.67 -10.47
C SER A 242 -2.08 19.76 -9.08
N LEU A 243 -1.34 19.41 -8.01
CA LEU A 243 -1.66 19.81 -6.65
C LEU A 243 -1.08 21.21 -6.43
N THR A 244 -1.95 22.21 -6.29
CA THR A 244 -1.54 23.62 -6.14
C THR A 244 -0.82 23.83 -4.80
N ASP A 245 0.03 24.87 -4.73
CA ASP A 245 0.77 25.20 -3.51
C ASP A 245 -0.17 25.44 -2.32
N GLU A 246 -1.29 26.15 -2.54
CA GLU A 246 -2.28 26.39 -1.50
C GLU A 246 -2.89 25.09 -0.94
N LYS A 247 -3.17 24.09 -1.78
CA LYS A 247 -3.66 22.78 -1.32
C LYS A 247 -2.56 22.01 -0.58
N ALA A 248 -1.34 22.03 -1.11
CA ALA A 248 -0.21 21.36 -0.50
C ALA A 248 0.13 21.94 0.88
N GLU A 249 0.09 23.26 1.04
CA GLU A 249 0.34 23.96 2.30
C GLU A 249 -0.65 23.56 3.39
N LYS A 250 -1.94 23.39 3.06
CA LYS A 250 -2.94 22.91 4.02
C LYS A 250 -2.67 21.48 4.47
N ILE A 251 -2.21 20.60 3.56
CA ILE A 251 -1.78 19.23 3.92
C ILE A 251 -0.52 19.27 4.79
N GLU A 252 0.46 20.13 4.46
CA GLU A 252 1.69 20.32 5.23
C GLU A 252 1.44 20.82 6.64
N GLN A 253 0.43 21.69 6.85
CA GLN A 253 0.04 22.14 8.19
C GLN A 253 -0.40 20.97 9.07
N VAL A 254 -1.21 20.06 8.53
CA VAL A 254 -1.62 18.85 9.26
C VAL A 254 -0.42 17.94 9.52
N MET A 255 0.41 17.64 8.51
CA MET A 255 1.61 16.80 8.70
C MET A 255 2.59 17.42 9.71
N THR A 256 2.73 18.74 9.72
CA THR A 256 3.56 19.48 10.69
C THR A 256 3.00 19.32 12.10
N TYR A 257 1.67 19.44 12.28
CA TYR A 257 1.02 19.19 13.55
C TYR A 257 1.31 17.77 14.08
N LEU A 258 1.12 16.73 13.24
CA LEU A 258 1.37 15.34 13.64
C LEU A 258 2.83 15.11 14.06
N ARG A 259 3.79 15.64 13.29
CA ARG A 259 5.22 15.56 13.62
C ARG A 259 5.59 16.30 14.89
N ASN A 260 4.93 17.42 15.19
CA ASN A 260 5.20 18.18 16.40
C ASN A 260 4.64 17.46 17.64
N CYS A 261 3.47 16.81 17.53
CA CYS A 261 2.90 16.02 18.61
C CYS A 261 3.72 14.76 18.90
N HIS A 262 4.19 14.10 17.84
CA HIS A 262 4.92 12.83 17.94
C HIS A 262 6.14 12.85 17.00
N PRO A 263 7.23 13.52 17.42
CA PRO A 263 8.45 13.56 16.63
C PRO A 263 9.01 12.15 16.44
N ASP A 264 9.56 11.91 15.25
CA ASP A 264 10.28 10.68 14.89
C ASP A 264 9.43 9.40 14.87
N GLU A 265 8.11 9.52 15.00
CA GLU A 265 7.16 8.42 14.86
C GLU A 265 6.39 8.48 13.54
N ILE A 266 6.20 7.33 12.89
CA ILE A 266 5.41 7.23 11.67
C ILE A 266 3.95 7.63 11.95
N PHE A 267 3.48 8.64 11.22
CA PHE A 267 2.06 9.02 11.18
C PHE A 267 1.35 8.38 9.98
N HIS A 268 0.03 8.32 10.03
CA HIS A 268 -0.78 7.61 9.04
C HIS A 268 -1.73 8.55 8.29
N VAL A 269 -1.79 8.38 6.98
CA VAL A 269 -2.63 9.16 6.08
C VAL A 269 -3.57 8.22 5.36
N TYR A 270 -4.88 8.43 5.49
CA TYR A 270 -5.88 7.55 4.91
C TYR A 270 -6.67 8.25 3.81
N GLY A 271 -7.02 7.55 2.73
CA GLY A 271 -7.99 8.05 1.74
C GLY A 271 -7.54 7.79 0.30
N TRP A 272 -7.39 8.84 -0.52
CA TRP A 272 -6.88 8.75 -1.88
C TRP A 272 -6.00 9.94 -2.25
N MET A 273 -4.86 9.67 -2.90
CA MET A 273 -3.88 10.67 -3.27
C MET A 273 -3.87 10.92 -4.78
N ARG A 274 -3.91 12.18 -5.17
CA ARG A 274 -3.65 12.62 -6.56
C ARG A 274 -2.88 13.92 -6.54
N PRO A 275 -1.73 14.00 -7.23
CA PRO A 275 -1.04 12.96 -8.00
C PRO A 275 -0.51 11.81 -7.14
N GLU A 276 -0.67 10.59 -7.59
CA GLU A 276 -0.31 9.37 -6.86
C GLU A 276 1.18 9.29 -6.48
N PRO A 277 2.15 9.74 -7.32
CA PRO A 277 3.55 9.69 -6.91
C PRO A 277 3.89 10.61 -5.72
N LEU A 278 2.98 11.51 -5.30
CA LEU A 278 3.15 12.30 -4.07
C LEU A 278 3.00 11.46 -2.79
N VAL A 279 2.67 10.18 -2.87
CA VAL A 279 2.86 9.28 -1.72
C VAL A 279 4.35 9.24 -1.30
N GLN A 280 5.30 9.41 -2.24
CA GLN A 280 6.73 9.58 -1.90
C GLN A 280 6.99 10.85 -1.08
N TRP A 281 6.24 11.92 -1.34
CA TRP A 281 6.32 13.16 -0.56
C TRP A 281 5.78 12.93 0.87
N ILE A 282 4.66 12.21 1.04
CA ILE A 282 4.18 11.79 2.37
C ILE A 282 5.24 10.96 3.12
N SER A 283 5.87 9.98 2.47
CA SER A 283 6.95 9.19 3.09
C SER A 283 8.15 10.06 3.46
N GLY A 284 8.52 11.03 2.62
CA GLY A 284 9.57 12.00 2.93
C GLY A 284 9.26 12.92 4.11
N TRP A 285 7.99 13.07 4.49
CA TRP A 285 7.59 13.73 5.73
C TRP A 285 7.60 12.81 6.96
N GLY A 286 7.80 11.49 6.79
CA GLY A 286 7.67 10.50 7.87
C GLY A 286 6.28 9.85 7.95
N GLY A 287 5.47 9.94 6.89
CA GLY A 287 4.12 9.39 6.85
C GLY A 287 4.01 8.07 6.07
N SER A 288 3.05 7.23 6.46
CA SER A 288 2.58 6.11 5.66
C SER A 288 1.19 6.39 5.11
N PHE A 289 0.97 6.09 3.82
CA PHE A 289 -0.32 6.30 3.16
C PHE A 289 -1.12 5.00 3.08
N HIS A 290 -2.45 5.10 3.18
CA HIS A 290 -3.37 3.98 3.15
C HIS A 290 -4.55 4.30 2.25
N GLU A 291 -4.52 3.76 1.02
CA GLU A 291 -5.69 3.91 0.15
C GLU A 291 -6.87 3.12 0.72
N THR A 292 -7.97 3.77 1.03
CA THR A 292 -9.02 3.15 1.87
C THR A 292 -10.45 3.49 1.47
N LEU A 293 -10.70 3.88 0.21
CA LEU A 293 -12.01 4.23 -0.37
C LEU A 293 -13.14 3.16 -0.19
N LEU A 294 -13.64 3.01 1.04
CA LEU A 294 -14.70 2.10 1.47
C LEU A 294 -15.35 2.57 2.78
N SER A 295 -16.51 2.02 3.14
CA SER A 295 -17.16 2.22 4.44
C SER A 295 -16.94 1.05 5.41
N ASN A 296 -17.55 1.10 6.59
CA ASN A 296 -17.48 0.08 7.65
C ASN A 296 -16.11 -0.12 8.29
N LEU A 297 -15.11 0.70 8.00
CA LEU A 297 -13.80 0.61 8.65
C LEU A 297 -13.91 0.77 10.19
N SER A 298 -14.81 1.62 10.67
CA SER A 298 -15.11 1.75 12.11
C SER A 298 -15.65 0.45 12.72
N TRP A 299 -16.50 -0.28 11.99
CA TRP A 299 -17.00 -1.60 12.38
C TRP A 299 -15.88 -2.65 12.34
N HIS A 300 -15.18 -2.74 11.21
CA HIS A 300 -14.11 -3.71 10.99
C HIS A 300 -13.00 -3.59 12.03
N HIS A 301 -12.75 -2.37 12.52
CA HIS A 301 -11.71 -2.09 13.51
C HIS A 301 -12.03 -2.66 14.89
N ILE A 302 -13.27 -2.43 15.34
CA ILE A 302 -13.68 -2.75 16.71
C ILE A 302 -14.32 -4.14 16.82
N PHE A 303 -14.60 -4.80 15.69
CA PHE A 303 -15.20 -6.13 15.70
C PHE A 303 -14.25 -7.15 16.38
N PRO A 304 -14.74 -7.93 17.36
CA PRO A 304 -13.92 -8.90 18.07
C PRO A 304 -13.19 -9.86 17.14
N ALA A 305 -11.88 -9.95 17.31
CA ALA A 305 -11.02 -10.93 16.66
C ALA A 305 -10.39 -11.83 17.73
N ASP A 306 -9.99 -13.05 17.37
CA ASP A 306 -9.35 -13.96 18.32
C ASP A 306 -7.95 -13.42 18.68
N GLU A 307 -7.78 -12.92 19.90
CA GLU A 307 -6.51 -12.37 20.39
C GLU A 307 -5.38 -13.40 20.43
N ASN A 308 -5.72 -14.70 20.49
CA ASN A 308 -4.76 -15.81 20.50
C ASN A 308 -4.57 -16.43 19.11
N PHE A 309 -5.09 -15.79 18.06
CA PHE A 309 -4.99 -16.29 16.71
C PHE A 309 -3.52 -16.42 16.29
N VAL A 310 -3.13 -17.61 15.87
CA VAL A 310 -1.82 -17.87 15.30
C VAL A 310 -1.91 -17.67 13.79
N TYR A 311 -1.26 -16.60 13.31
CA TYR A 311 -1.21 -16.26 11.89
C TYR A 311 -0.25 -17.19 11.13
N ASN A 312 -0.72 -18.42 10.91
CA ASN A 312 -0.04 -19.39 10.04
C ASN A 312 -0.93 -19.68 8.82
N ARG A 313 -0.33 -19.77 7.63
CA ARG A 313 -1.04 -20.08 6.38
C ARG A 313 -0.49 -21.37 5.78
N PRO A 314 -1.28 -22.14 5.03
CA PRO A 314 -0.81 -23.43 4.50
C PRO A 314 0.33 -23.34 3.48
N SER A 315 0.53 -22.19 2.85
CA SER A 315 1.65 -21.93 1.92
C SER A 315 2.97 -21.60 2.62
N ALA A 316 2.95 -21.29 3.92
CA ALA A 316 4.17 -21.07 4.70
C ALA A 316 4.96 -22.39 4.76
N ILE A 317 6.23 -22.33 4.37
CA ILE A 317 7.11 -23.49 4.25
C ILE A 317 8.49 -23.11 4.76
N GLU A 318 9.12 -24.02 5.50
CA GLU A 318 10.46 -23.84 6.03
C GLU A 318 11.53 -24.16 4.96
N PRO A 319 12.72 -23.54 5.02
CA PRO A 319 13.76 -23.75 4.01
C PRO A 319 14.17 -25.22 3.87
N GLU A 320 14.21 -26.00 4.94
CA GLU A 320 14.55 -27.43 4.91
C GLU A 320 13.56 -28.30 4.12
N GLU A 321 12.31 -27.86 3.96
CA GLU A 321 11.26 -28.58 3.23
C GLU A 321 11.33 -28.33 1.70
N VAL A 322 12.14 -27.36 1.28
CA VAL A 322 12.25 -26.95 -0.12
C VAL A 322 13.49 -27.58 -0.77
N GLU A 323 13.31 -28.43 -1.78
CA GLU A 323 14.43 -28.98 -2.57
C GLU A 323 14.61 -28.20 -3.89
N LEU A 324 15.82 -27.67 -4.09
CA LEU A 324 16.17 -27.01 -5.35
C LEU A 324 16.40 -28.05 -6.45
N GLN A 325 15.63 -27.93 -7.53
CA GLN A 325 15.68 -28.83 -8.68
C GLN A 325 16.10 -28.06 -9.95
N ASP A 326 16.54 -28.80 -10.97
CA ASP A 326 16.88 -28.26 -12.29
C ASP A 326 15.59 -27.87 -13.06
N LYS A 327 14.93 -26.79 -12.65
CA LYS A 327 13.62 -26.34 -13.17
C LYS A 327 13.56 -24.83 -13.42
N TYR A 328 12.50 -24.40 -14.10
CA TYR A 328 12.09 -23.00 -14.19
C TYR A 328 10.97 -22.74 -13.17
N TYR A 329 11.25 -21.90 -12.19
CA TYR A 329 10.31 -21.48 -11.16
C TYR A 329 9.63 -20.19 -11.57
N VAL A 330 8.31 -20.24 -11.70
CA VAL A 330 7.49 -19.15 -12.21
C VAL A 330 6.44 -18.74 -11.19
N ILE A 331 6.30 -17.43 -10.98
CA ILE A 331 5.35 -16.88 -10.01
C ILE A 331 4.49 -15.79 -10.65
N PHE A 332 3.23 -15.71 -10.21
CA PHE A 332 2.30 -14.62 -10.51
C PHE A 332 1.86 -13.98 -9.19
N ILE A 333 1.93 -12.66 -9.11
CA ILE A 333 1.55 -11.87 -7.95
C ILE A 333 0.36 -10.98 -8.31
N GLY A 334 -0.61 -10.89 -7.40
CA GLY A 334 -1.71 -9.95 -7.43
C GLY A 334 -1.24 -8.54 -7.09
N SER A 335 -1.63 -7.57 -7.89
CA SER A 335 -1.38 -6.16 -7.65
C SER A 335 -2.42 -5.52 -6.73
N GLU A 336 -2.27 -4.23 -6.42
CA GLU A 336 -3.20 -3.41 -5.62
C GLU A 336 -3.28 -3.82 -4.13
N GLY A 337 -2.40 -4.69 -3.65
CA GLY A 337 -2.45 -5.18 -2.27
C GLY A 337 -2.15 -4.12 -1.20
N ASP A 338 -1.55 -2.99 -1.57
CA ASP A 338 -1.39 -1.83 -0.70
C ASP A 338 -2.73 -1.12 -0.41
N ALA A 339 -3.70 -1.24 -1.32
CA ALA A 339 -5.00 -0.61 -1.22
C ALA A 339 -5.98 -1.41 -0.34
N GLY A 340 -6.45 -0.77 0.72
CA GLY A 340 -7.48 -1.30 1.63
C GLY A 340 -8.79 -1.64 0.92
N ASN A 341 -9.13 -0.95 -0.19
CA ASN A 341 -10.30 -1.31 -0.99
C ASN A 341 -10.15 -2.69 -1.67
N TRP A 342 -8.93 -3.10 -2.01
CA TRP A 342 -8.65 -4.41 -2.60
C TRP A 342 -8.64 -5.50 -1.53
N ASN A 343 -8.04 -5.19 -0.38
CA ASN A 343 -8.01 -6.08 0.79
C ASN A 343 -9.40 -6.26 1.42
N ALA A 344 -10.24 -5.23 1.46
CA ALA A 344 -11.63 -5.37 1.90
C ALA A 344 -12.48 -6.04 0.81
N GLY A 345 -12.25 -5.73 -0.46
CA GLY A 345 -13.00 -6.28 -1.59
C GLY A 345 -12.56 -7.69 -2.02
N PHE A 346 -12.05 -8.52 -1.11
CA PHE A 346 -11.71 -9.93 -1.39
C PHE A 346 -10.77 -10.11 -2.58
N GLN A 347 -9.76 -9.24 -2.71
CA GLN A 347 -8.87 -9.20 -3.87
C GLN A 347 -9.65 -9.00 -5.18
N SER A 348 -10.54 -7.99 -5.20
CA SER A 348 -11.52 -7.74 -6.27
C SER A 348 -12.40 -8.98 -6.57
N GLY A 349 -12.84 -9.66 -5.52
CA GLY A 349 -13.64 -10.89 -5.55
C GLY A 349 -12.88 -12.15 -5.98
N ALA A 350 -11.61 -12.05 -6.38
CA ALA A 350 -10.82 -13.20 -6.83
C ALA A 350 -10.55 -14.23 -5.72
N TRP A 351 -10.57 -13.81 -4.45
CA TRP A 351 -10.45 -14.70 -3.30
C TRP A 351 -11.59 -15.73 -3.21
N HIS A 352 -12.72 -15.49 -3.88
CA HIS A 352 -13.86 -16.42 -3.90
C HIS A 352 -13.95 -17.26 -5.17
N SER A 353 -12.94 -17.20 -6.05
CA SER A 353 -12.91 -18.03 -7.25
C SER A 353 -12.93 -19.52 -6.91
N ALA A 354 -13.69 -20.29 -7.69
CA ALA A 354 -13.74 -21.74 -7.56
C ALA A 354 -12.43 -22.44 -7.97
N MET A 355 -11.52 -21.71 -8.63
CA MET A 355 -10.18 -22.21 -9.02
C MET A 355 -9.10 -21.87 -7.99
N ARG A 356 -9.44 -21.13 -6.91
CA ARG A 356 -8.50 -20.89 -5.82
C ARG A 356 -8.17 -22.23 -5.14
N GLY A 357 -6.89 -22.44 -4.85
CA GLY A 357 -6.38 -23.72 -4.39
C GLY A 357 -5.82 -24.63 -5.49
N ASP A 358 -6.22 -24.45 -6.76
CA ASP A 358 -5.60 -25.19 -7.90
C ASP A 358 -4.49 -24.38 -8.59
N VAL A 359 -4.44 -23.07 -8.34
CA VAL A 359 -3.56 -22.12 -9.02
C VAL A 359 -2.66 -21.44 -7.98
N PRO A 360 -1.33 -21.69 -7.98
CA PRO A 360 -0.42 -21.01 -7.09
C PRO A 360 -0.26 -19.54 -7.47
N VAL A 361 -0.55 -18.65 -6.52
CA VAL A 361 -0.44 -17.20 -6.69
C VAL A 361 0.12 -16.54 -5.43
N GLY A 362 0.70 -15.35 -5.61
CA GLY A 362 0.98 -14.43 -4.52
C GLY A 362 -0.14 -13.40 -4.38
N TRP A 363 -0.74 -13.28 -3.20
CA TRP A 363 -1.70 -12.24 -2.85
C TRP A 363 -0.97 -11.11 -2.14
N GLY A 364 -1.13 -9.90 -2.65
CA GLY A 364 -0.61 -8.70 -2.01
C GLY A 364 -1.51 -8.27 -0.85
N PHE A 365 -0.91 -7.95 0.30
CA PHE A 365 -1.62 -7.42 1.46
C PHE A 365 -0.90 -6.22 2.08
N ASN A 366 -1.70 -5.30 2.61
CA ASN A 366 -1.23 -4.21 3.45
C ASN A 366 -1.23 -4.70 4.91
N LEU A 367 -0.07 -4.95 5.51
CA LEU A 367 -0.03 -5.51 6.87
C LEU A 367 -0.51 -4.52 7.95
N HIS A 368 -0.52 -3.22 7.64
CA HIS A 368 -1.21 -2.23 8.49
C HIS A 368 -2.73 -2.44 8.47
N PHE A 369 -3.31 -2.81 7.33
CA PHE A 369 -4.72 -3.15 7.24
C PHE A 369 -5.08 -4.34 8.14
N PHE A 370 -4.26 -5.40 8.17
CA PHE A 370 -4.49 -6.52 9.10
C PHE A 370 -4.41 -6.11 10.56
N LYS A 371 -3.53 -5.15 10.91
CA LYS A 371 -3.42 -4.64 12.27
C LYS A 371 -4.64 -3.85 12.68
N GLU A 372 -5.12 -2.96 11.81
CA GLU A 372 -6.27 -2.13 12.13
C GLU A 372 -7.59 -2.91 12.04
N PHE A 373 -7.67 -3.97 11.23
CA PHE A 373 -8.90 -4.75 10.97
C PHE A 373 -8.65 -6.27 11.17
N PRO A 374 -8.39 -6.71 12.41
CA PRO A 374 -7.83 -8.03 12.69
C PRO A 374 -8.75 -9.19 12.30
N PHE A 375 -10.07 -9.06 12.45
CA PHE A 375 -11.01 -10.12 12.05
C PHE A 375 -10.91 -10.43 10.54
N MET A 376 -10.77 -9.39 9.71
CA MET A 376 -10.59 -9.55 8.26
C MET A 376 -9.25 -10.23 7.95
N GLY A 377 -8.17 -9.82 8.63
CA GLY A 377 -6.89 -10.51 8.54
C GLY A 377 -7.01 -11.99 8.89
N GLN A 378 -7.63 -12.32 10.01
CA GLN A 378 -7.85 -13.71 10.42
C GLN A 378 -8.69 -14.50 9.40
N TYR A 379 -9.70 -13.88 8.79
CA TYR A 379 -10.47 -14.51 7.72
C TYR A 379 -9.58 -14.94 6.54
N TYR A 380 -8.67 -14.07 6.08
CA TYR A 380 -7.72 -14.42 5.03
C TYR A 380 -6.83 -15.60 5.42
N PHE A 381 -6.31 -15.62 6.65
CA PHE A 381 -5.49 -16.74 7.11
C PHE A 381 -6.26 -18.04 7.28
N ARG A 382 -7.48 -17.99 7.86
CA ARG A 382 -8.33 -19.18 8.06
C ARG A 382 -8.74 -19.83 6.74
N THR A 383 -8.96 -19.01 5.72
CA THR A 383 -9.47 -19.48 4.43
C THR A 383 -8.40 -19.65 3.36
N ALA A 384 -7.12 -19.39 3.68
CA ALA A 384 -6.01 -19.60 2.77
C ALA A 384 -5.83 -21.10 2.44
N THR A 385 -5.46 -21.39 1.20
CA THR A 385 -5.09 -22.72 0.71
C THR A 385 -3.56 -22.85 0.62
N GLU A 386 -3.05 -24.04 0.30
CA GLU A 386 -1.61 -24.27 0.06
C GLU A 386 -1.05 -23.48 -1.14
N ASN A 387 -1.93 -23.05 -2.04
CA ASN A 387 -1.58 -22.31 -3.25
C ASN A 387 -1.86 -20.79 -3.11
N ASP A 388 -2.23 -20.33 -1.92
CA ASP A 388 -2.38 -18.91 -1.58
C ASP A 388 -1.13 -18.43 -0.83
N GLY A 389 -0.12 -17.94 -1.55
CA GLY A 389 1.02 -17.28 -0.92
C GLY A 389 0.77 -15.80 -0.68
N PHE A 390 1.41 -15.22 0.34
CA PHE A 390 1.12 -13.88 0.84
C PHE A 390 2.38 -13.02 0.73
N ILE A 391 2.21 -11.76 0.32
CA ILE A 391 3.29 -10.77 0.22
C ILE A 391 2.81 -9.45 0.80
N SER A 392 3.66 -8.79 1.58
CA SER A 392 3.41 -7.41 2.00
C SER A 392 3.66 -6.44 0.84
N VAL A 393 2.72 -5.56 0.49
CA VAL A 393 2.90 -4.64 -0.66
C VAL A 393 3.41 -3.26 -0.25
N THR A 394 4.34 -2.74 -1.05
CA THR A 394 5.15 -1.52 -0.96
C THR A 394 6.04 -1.47 0.29
N ASN A 395 5.44 -1.59 1.47
CA ASN A 395 6.10 -1.62 2.75
C ASN A 395 5.15 -2.27 3.79
N PRO A 396 5.63 -3.01 4.80
CA PRO A 396 4.78 -3.54 5.87
C PRO A 396 3.91 -2.49 6.57
N LEU A 397 4.33 -1.22 6.54
CA LEU A 397 3.58 -0.11 7.11
C LEU A 397 2.41 0.35 6.24
N GLY A 398 2.30 -0.06 4.98
CA GLY A 398 1.28 0.39 4.04
C GLY A 398 1.89 0.96 2.77
N TYR A 399 1.17 1.88 2.11
CA TYR A 399 1.72 2.57 0.95
C TYR A 399 2.77 3.60 1.39
N ALA A 400 4.01 3.14 1.57
CA ALA A 400 5.13 3.97 1.96
C ALA A 400 6.45 3.51 1.34
N TYR A 401 7.43 4.42 1.30
CA TYR A 401 8.71 4.19 0.65
C TYR A 401 9.85 4.28 1.66
N ALA A 402 10.44 3.13 1.99
CA ALA A 402 11.48 3.03 3.02
C ALA A 402 12.70 3.92 2.75
N ASP A 403 13.06 4.09 1.48
CA ASP A 403 14.20 4.91 1.06
C ASP A 403 13.93 6.43 1.12
N MET A 404 12.67 6.80 1.33
CA MET A 404 12.22 8.19 1.43
C MET A 404 12.12 8.68 2.87
N PHE A 405 12.01 7.79 3.86
CA PHE A 405 11.84 8.19 5.26
C PHE A 405 13.03 9.04 5.75
N PRO A 406 12.78 10.11 6.53
CA PRO A 406 13.85 10.81 7.23
C PRO A 406 14.59 9.86 8.17
N GLU A 407 15.90 10.08 8.35
CA GLU A 407 16.75 9.20 9.18
C GLU A 407 16.21 9.02 10.61
N SER A 408 15.63 10.07 11.20
CA SER A 408 15.09 10.02 12.55
C SER A 408 13.84 9.13 12.68
N PHE A 409 13.11 8.89 11.59
CA PHE A 409 11.90 8.03 11.57
C PHE A 409 12.22 6.57 11.28
N LEU A 410 13.43 6.26 10.78
CA LEU A 410 13.83 4.89 10.42
C LEU A 410 13.73 3.91 11.60
N PRO A 411 14.13 4.24 12.85
CA PRO A 411 13.99 3.32 13.97
C PRO A 411 12.56 2.85 14.21
N ASP A 412 11.59 3.78 14.26
CA ASP A 412 10.16 3.46 14.43
C ASP A 412 9.63 2.68 13.22
N ALA A 413 10.03 3.06 12.01
CA ALA A 413 9.64 2.36 10.79
C ALA A 413 10.14 0.91 10.76
N ILE A 414 11.40 0.67 11.15
CA ILE A 414 12.01 -0.67 11.22
C ILE A 414 11.33 -1.50 12.30
N GLU A 415 11.14 -0.97 13.52
CA GLU A 415 10.50 -1.68 14.62
C GLU A 415 9.08 -2.13 14.24
N ARG A 416 8.26 -1.20 13.74
CA ARG A 416 6.87 -1.48 13.35
C ARG A 416 6.76 -2.40 12.15
N SER A 417 7.73 -2.38 11.24
CA SER A 417 7.77 -3.28 10.08
C SER A 417 8.16 -4.69 10.50
N THR A 418 9.22 -4.81 11.30
CA THR A 418 9.70 -6.08 11.87
C THR A 418 8.58 -6.78 12.63
N TRP A 419 7.89 -6.04 13.51
CA TRP A 419 6.77 -6.59 14.26
C TRP A 419 5.65 -7.11 13.35
N LYS A 420 5.28 -6.39 12.28
CA LYS A 420 4.22 -6.84 11.35
C LYS A 420 4.63 -8.08 10.56
N LEU A 421 5.85 -8.09 10.00
CA LEU A 421 6.36 -9.25 9.25
C LEU A 421 6.35 -10.51 10.14
N GLN A 422 6.82 -10.39 11.38
CA GLN A 422 6.83 -11.48 12.36
C GLN A 422 5.43 -11.89 12.81
N GLN A 423 4.58 -10.93 13.19
CA GLN A 423 3.23 -11.19 13.71
C GLN A 423 2.37 -11.94 12.69
N TYR A 424 2.49 -11.60 11.40
CA TYR A 424 1.69 -12.22 10.34
C TYR A 424 2.44 -13.35 9.61
N ASN A 425 3.68 -13.64 9.99
CA ASN A 425 4.55 -14.62 9.33
C ASN A 425 4.66 -14.40 7.80
N ILE A 426 4.72 -13.15 7.34
CA ILE A 426 4.82 -12.81 5.90
C ILE A 426 6.19 -12.16 5.68
N PRO A 427 7.23 -12.92 5.32
CA PRO A 427 8.60 -12.40 5.28
C PRO A 427 9.00 -11.78 3.93
N SER A 428 8.14 -11.88 2.91
CA SER A 428 8.38 -11.28 1.59
C SER A 428 7.65 -9.95 1.43
N VAL A 429 8.30 -9.00 0.76
CA VAL A 429 7.77 -7.66 0.47
C VAL A 429 7.79 -7.41 -1.04
N TYR A 430 6.75 -6.77 -1.58
CA TYR A 430 6.75 -6.21 -2.92
C TYR A 430 7.05 -4.71 -2.86
N ALA A 431 7.94 -4.18 -3.69
CA ALA A 431 8.31 -2.76 -3.69
C ALA A 431 8.26 -2.19 -5.11
N TYR A 432 7.39 -1.22 -5.37
CA TYR A 432 7.34 -0.49 -6.65
C TYR A 432 7.20 1.00 -6.38
N LYS A 433 7.65 1.86 -7.29
CA LYS A 433 7.38 3.31 -7.26
C LYS A 433 6.49 3.69 -8.42
N HIS A 434 5.55 4.62 -8.19
CA HIS A 434 4.82 5.20 -9.30
C HIS A 434 5.71 6.03 -10.22
N TYR A 435 5.32 6.03 -11.48
CA TYR A 435 5.99 6.75 -12.53
C TYR A 435 5.83 8.27 -12.38
N ASN A 436 6.94 8.92 -12.07
CA ASN A 436 7.24 10.30 -12.39
C ASN A 436 7.61 10.42 -13.88
N GLY A 437 6.83 11.21 -14.63
CA GLY A 437 7.09 11.50 -16.05
C GLY A 437 8.49 12.04 -16.36
N ALA A 438 9.11 12.71 -15.40
CA ALA A 438 10.47 13.25 -15.54
C ALA A 438 11.57 12.28 -15.05
N GLY A 439 11.22 11.10 -14.52
CA GLY A 439 12.16 10.16 -13.90
C GLY A 439 12.60 10.57 -12.49
N VAL A 440 13.02 11.82 -12.31
CA VAL A 440 13.38 12.44 -11.02
C VAL A 440 12.87 13.88 -11.00
N SER A 441 12.31 14.31 -9.88
CA SER A 441 11.90 15.72 -9.67
C SER A 441 11.96 16.09 -8.21
N THR A 442 12.07 17.37 -7.91
CA THR A 442 11.93 17.88 -6.55
C THR A 442 10.55 18.52 -6.40
N TYR A 443 9.80 18.12 -5.38
CA TYR A 443 8.53 18.71 -5.01
C TYR A 443 8.60 19.17 -3.56
N ARG A 444 8.44 20.48 -3.34
CA ARG A 444 8.39 21.10 -2.01
C ARG A 444 9.52 20.61 -1.06
N GLY A 445 10.75 20.59 -1.57
CA GLY A 445 11.95 20.21 -0.83
C GLY A 445 12.27 18.71 -0.79
N ILE A 446 11.41 17.85 -1.34
CA ILE A 446 11.60 16.39 -1.35
C ILE A 446 11.88 15.90 -2.78
N THR A 447 12.91 15.07 -2.94
CA THR A 447 13.27 14.49 -4.24
C THR A 447 12.46 13.21 -4.49
N ILE A 448 11.57 13.26 -5.47
CA ILE A 448 10.74 12.13 -5.93
C ILE A 448 11.41 11.46 -7.12
N SER A 449 11.48 10.13 -7.12
CA SER A 449 12.16 9.35 -8.16
C SER A 449 11.35 8.12 -8.61
N ASN A 450 11.57 7.67 -9.84
CA ASN A 450 11.09 6.36 -10.33
C ASN A 450 11.91 5.20 -9.79
N SER A 451 13.12 5.46 -9.32
CA SER A 451 14.00 4.44 -8.76
C SER A 451 14.14 4.61 -7.25
N TYR A 452 14.38 3.49 -6.60
CA TYR A 452 14.77 3.41 -5.21
C TYR A 452 16.24 3.81 -5.04
N ASP A 453 16.57 4.37 -3.87
CA ASP A 453 17.91 4.24 -3.33
C ASP A 453 18.09 2.80 -2.83
N PHE A 454 18.81 1.98 -3.60
CA PHE A 454 18.97 0.55 -3.32
C PHE A 454 19.75 0.26 -2.05
N GLU A 455 20.66 1.14 -1.64
CA GLU A 455 21.40 0.95 -0.40
C GLU A 455 20.44 1.13 0.79
N LYS A 456 19.61 2.18 0.76
CA LYS A 456 18.58 2.40 1.78
C LYS A 456 17.50 1.33 1.79
N LEU A 457 16.96 0.96 0.62
CA LEU A 457 15.95 -0.09 0.52
C LEU A 457 16.50 -1.44 0.98
N GLY A 458 17.72 -1.78 0.58
CA GLY A 458 18.42 -3.00 0.99
C GLY A 458 18.69 -3.00 2.49
N ALA A 459 19.28 -1.95 3.04
CA ALA A 459 19.55 -1.84 4.48
C ALA A 459 18.26 -1.88 5.31
N PHE A 460 17.18 -1.27 4.85
CA PHE A 460 15.87 -1.37 5.50
C PHE A 460 15.37 -2.82 5.48
N SER A 461 15.45 -3.49 4.32
CA SER A 461 15.05 -4.90 4.17
C SER A 461 15.85 -5.82 5.10
N GLU A 462 17.16 -5.60 5.23
CA GLU A 462 18.03 -6.31 6.17
C GLU A 462 17.60 -6.08 7.61
N ALA A 463 17.42 -4.80 7.99
CA ALA A 463 17.09 -4.41 9.36
C ALA A 463 15.73 -4.94 9.81
N THR A 464 14.78 -5.11 8.87
CA THR A 464 13.46 -5.68 9.18
C THR A 464 13.41 -7.20 9.14
N GLY A 465 14.50 -7.87 8.71
CA GLY A 465 14.52 -9.31 8.51
C GLY A 465 13.67 -9.78 7.32
N THR A 466 13.49 -8.93 6.30
CA THR A 466 12.77 -9.29 5.07
C THR A 466 13.59 -10.31 4.28
N GLU A 467 13.02 -11.48 4.02
CA GLU A 467 13.72 -12.59 3.37
C GLU A 467 13.86 -12.41 1.85
N LEU A 468 12.87 -11.77 1.23
CA LEU A 468 12.92 -11.40 -0.17
C LEU A 468 12.07 -10.16 -0.44
N THR A 469 12.72 -9.15 -1.02
CA THR A 469 12.02 -8.00 -1.61
C THR A 469 11.89 -8.22 -3.11
N PHE A 470 10.70 -8.56 -3.56
CA PHE A 470 10.32 -8.44 -4.97
C PHE A 470 10.20 -6.95 -5.28
N LEU A 471 11.01 -6.42 -6.19
CA LEU A 471 10.93 -4.99 -6.51
C LEU A 471 10.66 -4.78 -7.99
N PHE A 472 9.99 -3.70 -8.35
CA PHE A 472 9.99 -3.16 -9.70
C PHE A 472 10.79 -1.85 -9.69
N ASP A 473 11.99 -1.89 -10.27
CA ASP A 473 12.80 -0.70 -10.48
C ASP A 473 13.34 -0.63 -11.92
N PRO A 474 13.08 0.47 -12.65
CA PRO A 474 13.53 0.63 -14.03
C PRO A 474 15.05 0.80 -14.17
N ALA A 475 15.79 1.09 -13.09
CA ALA A 475 17.25 1.26 -13.13
C ALA A 475 18.02 -0.05 -12.93
N LEU A 476 17.37 -1.13 -12.50
CA LEU A 476 17.99 -2.44 -12.38
C LEU A 476 17.88 -3.21 -13.69
N ALA A 477 18.83 -4.13 -13.88
CA ALA A 477 18.83 -5.06 -15.00
C ALA A 477 17.68 -6.08 -14.85
N THR A 478 17.61 -7.01 -15.80
CA THR A 478 16.56 -8.05 -15.92
C THR A 478 16.31 -8.84 -14.62
N GLN A 479 15.27 -9.67 -14.61
CA GLN A 479 14.84 -10.40 -13.41
C GLN A 479 15.91 -11.36 -12.86
N VAL A 480 16.76 -10.85 -11.96
CA VAL A 480 17.86 -11.51 -11.27
C VAL A 480 17.87 -11.10 -9.79
N ALA A 481 18.49 -11.92 -8.95
CA ALA A 481 18.71 -11.60 -7.55
C ALA A 481 19.92 -10.67 -7.37
N TYR A 482 19.78 -9.73 -6.45
CA TYR A 482 20.82 -8.81 -6.02
C TYR A 482 21.07 -8.99 -4.53
N THR A 483 22.33 -9.28 -4.19
CA THR A 483 22.78 -9.57 -2.82
C THR A 483 23.78 -8.54 -2.29
N GLN A 484 24.20 -7.60 -3.13
CA GLN A 484 25.16 -6.56 -2.75
C GLN A 484 24.54 -5.36 -2.01
N TYR A 485 23.22 -5.35 -1.89
CA TYR A 485 22.46 -4.37 -1.10
C TYR A 485 22.09 -5.07 0.21
N GLY A 486 21.96 -4.34 1.33
CA GLY A 486 21.85 -4.96 2.67
C GLY A 486 20.89 -6.16 2.79
N GLY A 487 19.82 -6.20 2.00
CA GLY A 487 18.88 -7.32 1.91
C GLY A 487 18.80 -7.94 0.51
N LEU A 488 18.17 -9.12 0.42
CA LEU A 488 17.95 -9.83 -0.85
C LEU A 488 16.85 -9.16 -1.67
N LEU A 489 17.23 -8.68 -2.86
CA LEU A 489 16.35 -7.99 -3.79
C LEU A 489 16.19 -8.81 -5.07
N TYR A 490 14.97 -8.98 -5.59
CA TYR A 490 14.70 -9.63 -6.88
C TYR A 490 13.86 -8.74 -7.79
N ASN A 491 14.48 -8.23 -8.85
CA ASN A 491 13.87 -7.19 -9.67
C ASN A 491 12.87 -7.74 -10.69
N HIS A 492 11.81 -6.98 -10.90
CA HIS A 492 10.90 -7.01 -12.03
C HIS A 492 11.29 -5.88 -12.98
N VAL A 493 11.24 -6.11 -14.29
CA VAL A 493 11.69 -5.15 -15.31
C VAL A 493 10.62 -4.85 -16.35
N ASN A 494 10.86 -3.79 -17.13
CA ASN A 494 10.09 -3.43 -18.34
C ASN A 494 10.28 -4.44 -19.48
N ASP A 495 10.01 -5.71 -19.21
CA ASP A 495 10.12 -6.81 -20.14
C ASP A 495 8.73 -7.34 -20.54
N ASN A 496 7.68 -6.54 -20.30
CA ASN A 496 6.27 -6.87 -20.56
C ASN A 496 5.75 -8.04 -19.71
N THR A 497 6.17 -8.12 -18.44
CA THR A 497 5.54 -8.97 -17.42
C THR A 497 4.93 -8.19 -16.25
N PHE A 498 5.19 -6.88 -16.12
CA PHE A 498 4.55 -5.97 -15.16
C PHE A 498 3.29 -5.39 -15.79
N TYR A 499 2.11 -5.54 -15.16
CA TYR A 499 0.82 -5.12 -15.72
C TYR A 499 0.67 -5.49 -17.22
N ALA A 500 1.08 -6.69 -17.57
CA ALA A 500 1.22 -7.10 -18.96
C ALA A 500 -0.12 -7.45 -19.61
N ASP A 501 -0.21 -7.33 -20.94
CA ASP A 501 -1.42 -7.71 -21.66
C ASP A 501 -1.66 -9.24 -21.64
N PHE A 502 -2.71 -9.66 -20.94
CA PHE A 502 -3.23 -11.01 -20.78
C PHE A 502 -4.62 -11.18 -21.45
N SER A 503 -5.01 -10.28 -22.36
CA SER A 503 -6.24 -10.45 -23.15
C SER A 503 -6.17 -11.67 -24.06
N ASP A 504 -5.02 -11.92 -24.70
CA ASP A 504 -4.68 -13.14 -25.43
C ASP A 504 -3.71 -14.03 -24.63
N LEU A 505 -4.21 -15.18 -24.17
CA LEU A 505 -3.44 -16.11 -23.35
C LEU A 505 -2.34 -16.84 -24.14
N ASN A 506 -2.50 -17.07 -25.45
CA ASN A 506 -1.46 -17.70 -26.26
C ASN A 506 -0.28 -16.74 -26.48
N ALA A 507 -0.58 -15.46 -26.73
CA ALA A 507 0.43 -14.42 -26.82
C ALA A 507 1.15 -14.21 -25.47
N ALA A 508 0.41 -14.23 -24.36
CA ALA A 508 0.98 -14.18 -23.02
C ALA A 508 1.88 -15.38 -22.72
N ALA A 509 1.44 -16.61 -23.02
CA ALA A 509 2.21 -17.82 -22.83
C ALA A 509 3.51 -17.79 -23.65
N SER A 510 3.41 -17.47 -24.95
CA SER A 510 4.57 -17.38 -25.84
C SER A 510 5.59 -16.37 -25.34
N ARG A 511 5.13 -15.22 -24.84
CA ARG A 511 5.98 -14.19 -24.23
C ARG A 511 6.69 -14.70 -22.97
N ILE A 512 5.99 -15.41 -22.10
CA ILE A 512 6.57 -15.98 -20.87
C ILE A 512 7.58 -17.10 -21.21
N VAL A 513 7.21 -18.05 -22.08
CA VAL A 513 8.07 -19.16 -22.51
C VAL A 513 9.37 -18.64 -23.13
N SER A 514 9.30 -17.67 -24.04
CA SER A 514 10.48 -17.10 -24.70
C SER A 514 11.51 -16.50 -23.74
N LYS A 515 11.08 -16.07 -22.53
CA LYS A 515 11.94 -15.54 -21.48
C LYS A 515 12.65 -16.61 -20.66
N LEU A 516 12.15 -17.84 -20.71
CA LEU A 516 12.67 -18.97 -19.94
C LEU A 516 13.57 -19.86 -20.78
N VAL A 517 13.23 -20.09 -22.06
CA VAL A 517 13.98 -20.98 -22.98
C VAL A 517 15.48 -20.67 -23.04
N SER A 518 15.86 -19.40 -22.93
CA SER A 518 17.27 -18.97 -23.00
C SER A 518 17.96 -18.85 -21.63
N LYS A 519 17.25 -19.04 -20.52
CA LYS A 519 17.81 -18.92 -19.16
C LYS A 519 18.39 -20.27 -18.71
N PRO A 520 19.53 -20.25 -17.96
CA PRO A 520 20.00 -21.45 -17.27
C PRO A 520 19.01 -21.89 -16.20
N ARG A 521 19.03 -23.19 -15.90
CA ARG A 521 18.28 -23.79 -14.79
C ARG A 521 19.24 -24.08 -13.61
N PRO A 522 18.79 -23.96 -12.34
CA PRO A 522 17.49 -23.46 -11.91
C PRO A 522 17.28 -22.00 -12.33
N GLY A 523 16.11 -21.71 -12.91
CA GLY A 523 15.79 -20.40 -13.49
C GLY A 523 14.56 -19.81 -12.82
N PHE A 524 14.52 -18.48 -12.70
CA PHE A 524 13.48 -17.77 -11.96
C PHE A 524 12.83 -16.71 -12.84
N LEU A 525 11.50 -16.57 -12.70
CA LEU A 525 10.72 -15.55 -13.38
C LEU A 525 9.48 -15.14 -12.57
N LEU A 526 9.39 -13.86 -12.25
CA LEU A 526 8.13 -13.19 -11.95
C LEU A 526 7.39 -12.91 -13.27
N ALA A 527 6.44 -13.76 -13.61
CA ALA A 527 5.75 -13.75 -14.91
C ALA A 527 4.57 -12.78 -14.98
N GLY A 528 4.11 -12.28 -13.84
CA GLY A 528 3.01 -11.33 -13.77
C GLY A 528 2.93 -10.61 -12.43
N TYR A 529 2.74 -9.30 -12.49
CA TYR A 529 2.15 -8.49 -11.43
C TYR A 529 0.84 -7.93 -11.99
N GLN A 530 -0.29 -8.55 -11.65
CA GLN A 530 -1.56 -8.41 -12.37
C GLN A 530 -2.73 -8.12 -11.44
N ARG A 531 -3.77 -7.47 -11.96
CA ARG A 531 -5.03 -7.29 -11.24
C ARG A 531 -5.84 -8.57 -11.33
N PHE A 532 -5.89 -9.31 -10.23
CA PHE A 532 -6.80 -10.44 -10.11
C PHE A 532 -8.23 -9.94 -9.94
N ARG A 533 -9.16 -10.58 -10.65
CA ARG A 533 -10.57 -10.21 -10.70
C ARG A 533 -11.47 -11.40 -10.41
N GLN A 534 -12.67 -11.12 -9.90
CA GLN A 534 -13.75 -12.10 -9.73
C GLN A 534 -13.99 -12.91 -11.01
N ASP A 535 -14.40 -14.15 -10.82
CA ASP A 535 -14.77 -15.04 -11.93
C ASP A 535 -15.88 -14.43 -12.79
N GLY A 536 -15.83 -14.70 -14.10
CA GLY A 536 -16.78 -14.13 -15.06
C GLY A 536 -16.52 -12.68 -15.47
N THR A 537 -15.56 -11.97 -14.85
CA THR A 537 -15.13 -10.64 -15.31
C THR A 537 -14.65 -10.69 -16.77
N ASN A 538 -15.16 -9.78 -17.60
CA ASN A 538 -14.73 -9.66 -18.98
C ASN A 538 -13.34 -9.01 -19.05
N VAL A 539 -12.37 -9.71 -19.64
CA VAL A 539 -11.00 -9.24 -19.85
C VAL A 539 -10.80 -8.94 -21.33
N GLY A 540 -10.42 -7.71 -21.66
CA GLY A 540 -10.19 -7.26 -23.02
C GLY A 540 -9.18 -6.12 -23.11
N ALA A 541 -9.09 -5.48 -24.28
CA ALA A 541 -8.08 -4.45 -24.55
C ALA A 541 -8.14 -3.24 -23.59
N GLY A 542 -9.33 -2.91 -23.07
CA GLY A 542 -9.51 -1.80 -22.12
C GLY A 542 -9.03 -2.09 -20.69
N ASN A 543 -8.76 -3.35 -20.37
CA ASN A 543 -8.33 -3.83 -19.07
C ASN A 543 -7.37 -5.02 -19.24
N SER A 544 -6.40 -4.88 -20.13
CA SER A 544 -5.52 -5.96 -20.59
C SER A 544 -4.66 -6.58 -19.49
N ALA A 545 -4.39 -5.86 -18.40
CA ALA A 545 -3.67 -6.35 -17.23
C ALA A 545 -4.54 -7.14 -16.23
N ASP A 546 -5.85 -7.22 -16.47
CA ASP A 546 -6.76 -7.95 -15.60
C ASP A 546 -6.74 -9.44 -15.95
N ILE A 547 -6.84 -10.31 -14.94
CA ILE A 547 -6.99 -11.74 -15.15
C ILE A 547 -7.83 -12.38 -14.03
N THR A 548 -8.65 -13.36 -14.39
CA THR A 548 -9.39 -14.18 -13.42
C THR A 548 -8.61 -15.47 -13.15
N LEU A 549 -8.77 -16.12 -12.00
CA LEU A 549 -8.05 -17.38 -11.71
C LEU A 549 -8.34 -18.50 -12.73
N PRO A 550 -9.57 -18.69 -13.26
CA PRO A 550 -9.80 -19.63 -14.36
C PRO A 550 -8.98 -19.34 -15.62
N ARG A 551 -8.82 -18.06 -15.98
CA ARG A 551 -7.97 -17.66 -17.12
C ARG A 551 -6.49 -17.86 -16.80
N LEU A 552 -6.06 -17.58 -15.56
CA LEU A 552 -4.69 -17.80 -15.13
C LEU A 552 -4.35 -19.29 -15.15
N LYS A 553 -5.25 -20.16 -14.70
CA LYS A 553 -5.11 -21.61 -14.81
C LYS A 553 -4.90 -22.03 -16.27
N ASN A 554 -5.74 -21.52 -17.19
CA ASN A 554 -5.60 -21.83 -18.61
C ASN A 554 -4.26 -21.33 -19.18
N LEU A 555 -3.81 -20.13 -18.80
CA LEU A 555 -2.48 -19.64 -19.17
C LEU A 555 -1.36 -20.57 -18.69
N MET A 556 -1.44 -21.05 -17.44
CA MET A 556 -0.49 -22.00 -16.87
C MET A 556 -0.52 -23.35 -17.62
N ASP A 557 -1.71 -23.83 -17.99
CA ASP A 557 -1.87 -25.06 -18.78
C ASP A 557 -1.25 -24.92 -20.18
N ILE A 558 -1.41 -23.76 -20.85
CA ILE A 558 -0.77 -23.48 -22.14
C ILE A 558 0.76 -23.47 -22.00
N ILE A 559 1.31 -22.85 -20.96
CA ILE A 559 2.76 -22.81 -20.71
C ILE A 559 3.30 -24.22 -20.43
N LYS A 560 2.58 -25.04 -19.64
CA LYS A 560 2.97 -26.43 -19.38
C LYS A 560 2.87 -27.35 -20.60
N ALA A 561 2.06 -26.98 -21.59
CA ALA A 561 1.95 -27.70 -22.85
C ALA A 561 3.10 -27.40 -23.83
N ASP A 562 3.99 -26.45 -23.53
CA ASP A 562 5.16 -26.17 -24.35
C ASP A 562 6.11 -27.39 -24.42
N GLU A 563 6.41 -27.85 -25.64
CA GLU A 563 7.21 -29.07 -25.85
C GLU A 563 8.67 -28.94 -25.41
N GLN A 564 9.21 -27.72 -25.33
CA GLN A 564 10.62 -27.50 -25.04
C GLN A 564 10.89 -27.40 -23.54
N ILE A 565 10.02 -26.69 -22.80
CA ILE A 565 10.28 -26.38 -21.39
C ILE A 565 9.16 -26.82 -20.44
N GLY A 566 8.01 -27.26 -20.94
CA GLY A 566 6.79 -27.48 -20.14
C GLY A 566 6.97 -28.42 -18.94
N GLU A 567 7.70 -29.52 -19.12
CA GLU A 567 8.01 -30.47 -18.03
C GLU A 567 8.98 -29.90 -16.97
N GLN A 568 9.73 -28.85 -17.30
CA GLN A 568 10.65 -28.17 -16.40
C GLN A 568 10.00 -26.98 -15.69
N ILE A 569 8.77 -26.60 -16.02
CA ILE A 569 8.06 -25.47 -15.40
C ILE A 569 7.42 -25.90 -14.08
N GLU A 570 7.70 -25.12 -13.04
CA GLU A 570 7.00 -25.20 -11.76
C GLU A 570 6.44 -23.83 -11.39
N PHE A 571 5.11 -23.74 -11.30
CA PHE A 571 4.47 -22.56 -10.73
C PHE A 571 4.48 -22.64 -9.21
N VAL A 572 4.88 -21.57 -8.55
CA VAL A 572 5.14 -21.55 -7.11
C VAL A 572 4.52 -20.35 -6.43
N THR A 573 4.26 -20.48 -5.13
CA THR A 573 3.92 -19.36 -4.26
C THR A 573 5.16 -18.52 -3.92
N PRO A 574 4.98 -17.26 -3.48
CA PRO A 574 6.06 -16.39 -2.98
C PRO A 574 7.02 -17.03 -1.98
N GLU A 575 6.50 -17.82 -1.03
CA GLU A 575 7.27 -18.47 0.04
C GLU A 575 8.23 -19.49 -0.56
N LYS A 576 7.70 -20.39 -1.39
CA LYS A 576 8.52 -21.41 -2.05
C LYS A 576 9.51 -20.78 -3.03
N PHE A 577 9.09 -19.74 -3.78
CA PHE A 577 9.97 -18.99 -4.67
C PHE A 577 11.17 -18.41 -3.91
N THR A 578 10.92 -17.81 -2.74
CA THR A 578 11.95 -17.20 -1.89
C THR A 578 13.02 -18.22 -1.50
N TRP A 579 12.63 -19.36 -0.94
CA TRP A 579 13.60 -20.37 -0.50
C TRP A 579 14.33 -21.05 -1.65
N LEU A 580 13.65 -21.32 -2.76
CA LEU A 580 14.31 -21.85 -3.97
C LEU A 580 15.36 -20.86 -4.50
N LEU A 581 15.02 -19.57 -4.53
CA LEU A 581 15.94 -18.53 -4.97
C LEU A 581 17.15 -18.46 -4.03
N GLN A 582 16.95 -18.40 -2.73
CA GLN A 582 18.04 -18.38 -1.76
C GLN A 582 18.97 -19.59 -1.90
N LYS A 583 18.42 -20.81 -1.98
CA LYS A 583 19.22 -22.03 -2.20
C LYS A 583 20.00 -22.03 -3.51
N SER A 584 19.50 -21.36 -4.55
CA SER A 584 20.24 -21.20 -5.81
C SER A 584 21.45 -20.29 -5.69
N LEU A 585 21.50 -19.44 -4.66
CA LEU A 585 22.59 -18.50 -4.36
C LEU A 585 23.61 -19.09 -3.37
N GLU A 586 23.22 -20.06 -2.55
CA GLU A 586 24.08 -20.70 -1.53
C GLU A 586 25.37 -21.41 -2.05
N PRO A 587 25.46 -21.94 -3.29
CA PRO A 587 26.72 -22.51 -3.80
C PRO A 587 27.82 -21.46 -4.05
N THR A 588 27.47 -20.17 -4.02
CA THR A 588 28.42 -19.06 -4.07
C THR A 588 28.56 -18.47 -2.68
N GLY A 589 29.58 -18.91 -1.94
CA GLY A 589 29.84 -18.49 -0.55
C GLY A 589 29.60 -17.00 -0.33
N ILE A 590 28.61 -16.69 0.50
CA ILE A 590 28.34 -15.35 0.98
C ILE A 590 29.50 -14.99 1.92
N ALA A 591 30.45 -14.21 1.41
CA ALA A 591 31.25 -13.40 2.31
C ALA A 591 30.26 -12.38 2.92
N PRO A 592 30.09 -12.33 4.25
CA PRO A 592 29.33 -11.24 4.85
C PRO A 592 29.95 -9.93 4.36
N LEU A 593 29.10 -8.94 4.03
CA LEU A 593 29.53 -7.57 3.84
C LEU A 593 30.28 -7.17 5.11
N ALA A 594 31.61 -7.26 5.09
CA ALA A 594 32.45 -6.59 6.06
C ALA A 594 32.03 -5.12 5.98
N ALA A 595 31.54 -4.59 7.11
CA ALA A 595 31.06 -3.22 7.28
C ALA A 595 31.76 -2.30 6.28
N LEU A 596 31.01 -1.77 5.31
CA LEU A 596 31.53 -0.85 4.30
C LEU A 596 32.17 0.31 5.05
N SER A 597 33.50 0.29 5.17
CA SER A 597 34.25 1.50 5.42
C SER A 597 33.97 2.39 4.22
N ASN A 598 33.26 3.49 4.42
CA ASN A 598 32.93 4.52 3.42
C ASN A 598 34.02 4.64 2.35
N LYS A 599 33.84 3.98 1.20
CA LYS A 599 34.66 4.20 0.00
C LYS A 599 33.78 4.97 -0.97
N GLU A 600 33.92 6.30 -0.98
CA GLU A 600 33.24 7.14 -1.96
C GLU A 600 33.98 7.11 -3.31
N ILE A 601 33.22 7.08 -4.41
CA ILE A 601 33.75 7.39 -5.74
C ILE A 601 33.40 8.82 -6.10
N HIS A 602 34.43 9.61 -6.36
CA HIS A 602 34.26 10.92 -6.98
C HIS A 602 34.56 10.78 -8.47
N ALA A 603 33.59 11.11 -9.31
CA ALA A 603 33.77 11.12 -10.75
C ALA A 603 33.16 12.39 -11.32
N TRP A 604 33.89 13.08 -12.20
CA TRP A 604 33.45 14.32 -12.84
C TRP A 604 34.13 14.49 -14.21
N ILE A 605 33.59 15.40 -15.02
CA ILE A 605 34.18 15.76 -16.30
C ILE A 605 35.15 16.91 -16.06
N ASN A 606 36.43 16.70 -16.35
CA ASN A 606 37.43 17.74 -16.19
C ASN A 606 37.29 18.83 -17.27
N THR A 607 38.04 19.92 -17.13
CA THR A 607 37.99 21.07 -18.06
C THR A 607 38.39 20.73 -19.50
N SER A 608 38.98 19.56 -19.72
CA SER A 608 39.35 19.05 -21.05
C SER A 608 38.32 18.06 -21.62
N GLY A 609 37.15 17.90 -20.98
CA GLY A 609 36.07 17.02 -21.44
C GLY A 609 36.30 15.54 -21.17
N GLN A 610 37.26 15.18 -20.32
CA GLN A 610 37.59 13.79 -19.99
C GLN A 610 36.97 13.41 -18.64
N LEU A 611 36.54 12.15 -18.50
CA LEU A 611 36.08 11.65 -17.21
C LEU A 611 37.27 11.40 -16.30
N GLU A 612 37.30 12.08 -15.17
CA GLU A 612 38.22 11.81 -14.07
C GLU A 612 37.49 10.99 -13.01
N VAL A 613 38.12 9.91 -12.55
CA VAL A 613 37.59 9.00 -11.53
C VAL A 613 38.60 8.89 -10.40
N ASN A 614 38.20 9.33 -9.22
CA ASN A 614 38.96 9.25 -7.99
C ASN A 614 38.37 8.16 -7.10
N ILE A 615 39.27 7.31 -6.60
CA ILE A 615 38.94 6.22 -5.71
C ILE A 615 39.91 6.31 -4.53
N GLU A 616 39.36 6.32 -3.33
CA GLU A 616 40.14 6.16 -2.10
C GLU A 616 40.18 4.69 -1.70
N THR A 617 41.39 4.16 -1.52
CA THR A 617 41.58 2.74 -1.17
C THR A 617 42.50 2.60 0.03
N ASN A 618 42.14 1.72 0.97
CA ASN A 618 42.94 1.42 2.15
C ASN A 618 44.03 0.38 1.88
N THR A 619 43.98 -0.30 0.74
CA THR A 619 44.94 -1.32 0.30
C THR A 619 45.12 -1.24 -1.21
N PRO A 620 46.33 -1.47 -1.77
CA PRO A 620 46.53 -1.49 -3.22
C PRO A 620 45.64 -2.53 -3.89
N GLU A 621 44.85 -2.10 -4.88
CA GLU A 621 43.84 -2.94 -5.54
C GLU A 621 43.73 -2.59 -7.02
N THR A 622 43.46 -3.59 -7.85
CA THR A 622 43.17 -3.38 -9.28
C THR A 622 41.68 -3.29 -9.49
N PHE A 623 41.23 -2.19 -10.08
CA PHE A 623 39.83 -1.95 -10.41
C PHE A 623 39.56 -2.12 -11.90
N ILE A 624 38.36 -2.61 -12.22
CA ILE A 624 37.76 -2.59 -13.53
C ILE A 624 36.73 -1.46 -13.55
N ILE A 625 37.06 -0.40 -14.27
CA ILE A 625 36.21 0.77 -14.48
C ILE A 625 35.46 0.56 -15.79
N SER A 626 34.14 0.51 -15.75
CA SER A 626 33.26 0.31 -16.90
C SER A 626 32.23 1.42 -16.97
N ILE A 627 31.95 1.94 -18.16
CA ILE A 627 30.95 2.98 -18.39
C ILE A 627 29.92 2.44 -19.35
N TYR A 628 28.66 2.58 -18.98
CA TYR A 628 27.51 2.16 -19.77
C TYR A 628 26.65 3.37 -20.13
N ASN A 629 26.03 3.36 -21.30
CA ASN A 629 24.98 4.34 -21.60
C ASN A 629 23.65 3.94 -20.92
N SER A 630 22.65 4.80 -21.02
CA SER A 630 21.31 4.58 -20.44
C SER A 630 20.58 3.34 -20.96
N SER A 631 20.99 2.78 -22.11
CA SER A 631 20.45 1.51 -22.63
C SER A 631 21.27 0.27 -22.21
N GLY A 632 22.26 0.43 -21.33
CA GLY A 632 23.09 -0.67 -20.80
C GLY A 632 24.21 -1.13 -21.73
N GLU A 633 24.49 -0.41 -22.82
CA GLU A 633 25.59 -0.70 -23.72
C GLU A 633 26.92 -0.24 -23.11
N LEU A 634 27.94 -1.11 -23.14
CA LEU A 634 29.27 -0.79 -22.64
C LEU A 634 29.98 0.20 -23.58
N ILE A 635 30.17 1.43 -23.12
CA ILE A 635 30.85 2.51 -23.84
C ILE A 635 32.37 2.42 -23.70
N LYS A 636 32.84 2.14 -22.48
CA LYS A 636 34.27 2.06 -22.19
C LYS A 636 34.55 1.12 -21.04
N ARG A 637 35.64 0.38 -21.13
CA ARG A 637 36.19 -0.39 -20.01
C ARG A 637 37.69 -0.13 -19.90
N LYS A 638 38.16 0.07 -18.67
CA LYS A 638 39.57 0.23 -18.32
C LYS A 638 39.88 -0.60 -17.07
N ARG A 639 40.99 -1.34 -17.10
CA ARG A 639 41.55 -1.98 -15.91
C ARG A 639 42.71 -1.13 -15.45
N GLU A 640 42.73 -0.75 -14.17
CA GLU A 640 43.73 0.17 -13.61
C GLU A 640 44.09 -0.24 -12.18
N ALA A 641 45.38 -0.18 -11.85
CA ALA A 641 45.87 -0.52 -10.52
C ALA A 641 45.98 0.76 -9.68
N PHE A 642 45.32 0.78 -8.52
CA PHE A 642 45.34 1.90 -7.59
C PHE A 642 46.23 1.54 -6.39
N PRO A 643 47.24 2.35 -6.05
CA PRO A 643 47.98 2.20 -4.81
C PRO A 643 47.09 2.61 -3.61
N GLN A 644 47.56 2.31 -2.40
CA GLN A 644 46.92 2.77 -1.17
C GLN A 644 46.87 4.31 -1.12
N GLY A 645 45.73 4.86 -0.71
CA GLY A 645 45.45 6.31 -0.65
C GLY A 645 44.49 6.79 -1.75
N ASN A 646 44.22 8.09 -1.76
CA ASN A 646 43.38 8.72 -2.78
C ASN A 646 44.14 8.80 -4.10
N THR A 647 43.67 8.08 -5.13
CA THR A 647 44.30 8.06 -6.44
C THR A 647 43.26 8.30 -7.53
N ALA A 648 43.68 9.04 -8.56
CA ALA A 648 42.86 9.44 -9.71
C ALA A 648 43.27 8.68 -10.97
N THR A 649 42.31 8.32 -11.81
CA THR A 649 42.58 7.96 -13.20
C THR A 649 41.70 8.76 -14.14
N VAL A 650 42.27 9.12 -15.29
CA VAL A 650 41.52 9.75 -16.38
C VAL A 650 41.15 8.71 -17.43
N LEU A 651 39.89 8.73 -17.88
CA LEU A 651 39.38 7.95 -18.98
C LEU A 651 39.07 8.86 -20.17
N SER A 652 39.84 8.69 -21.25
CA SER A 652 39.49 9.26 -22.55
C SER A 652 38.30 8.51 -23.13
N LEU A 653 37.18 9.21 -23.25
CA LEU A 653 35.95 8.66 -23.81
C LEU A 653 35.85 9.00 -25.28
N PRO A 654 35.23 8.13 -26.10
CA PRO A 654 34.84 8.49 -27.45
C PRO A 654 33.84 9.67 -27.41
N PRO A 655 33.58 10.38 -28.52
CA PRO A 655 32.55 11.41 -28.56
C PRO A 655 31.21 10.86 -28.07
N LEU A 656 30.74 11.36 -26.94
CA LEU A 656 29.49 10.93 -26.30
C LEU A 656 28.36 11.91 -26.62
N SER A 657 27.15 11.39 -26.81
CA SER A 657 25.95 12.22 -26.81
C SER A 657 25.66 12.72 -25.40
N SER A 658 25.12 13.94 -25.28
CA SER A 658 24.60 14.46 -24.02
C SER A 658 23.63 13.44 -23.40
N GLY A 659 23.79 13.12 -22.12
CA GLY A 659 22.93 12.11 -21.50
C GLY A 659 23.48 11.48 -20.22
N LEU A 660 22.70 10.53 -19.69
CA LEU A 660 23.03 9.78 -18.49
C LEU A 660 23.88 8.55 -18.83
N TYR A 661 24.99 8.40 -18.11
CA TYR A 661 25.86 7.23 -18.17
C TYR A 661 26.04 6.64 -16.77
N ILE A 662 26.28 5.33 -16.71
CA ILE A 662 26.52 4.59 -15.47
C ILE A 662 27.99 4.22 -15.43
N LEU A 663 28.71 4.75 -14.44
CA LEU A 663 30.08 4.39 -14.11
C LEU A 663 30.07 3.26 -13.08
N ASN A 664 30.62 2.11 -13.42
CA ASN A 664 30.84 0.99 -12.52
C ASN A 664 32.33 0.81 -12.25
N VAL A 665 32.69 0.59 -11.00
CA VAL A 665 34.07 0.35 -10.54
C VAL A 665 34.07 -0.91 -9.71
N ALA A 666 34.69 -1.96 -10.24
CA ALA A 666 34.72 -3.29 -9.63
C ALA A 666 36.15 -3.70 -9.29
N GLY A 667 36.42 -3.94 -8.00
CA GLY A 667 37.62 -4.56 -7.47
C GLY A 667 37.39 -6.01 -7.04
N SER A 668 38.36 -6.57 -6.33
CA SER A 668 38.33 -7.88 -5.68
C SER A 668 37.29 -7.99 -4.55
N SER A 669 36.99 -6.89 -3.87
CA SER A 669 36.05 -6.83 -2.74
C SER A 669 35.17 -5.57 -2.74
N THR A 670 35.23 -4.78 -3.80
CA THR A 670 34.58 -3.47 -3.88
C THR A 670 33.79 -3.39 -5.19
N TYR A 671 32.50 -3.05 -5.14
CA TYR A 671 31.73 -2.72 -6.33
C TYR A 671 30.97 -1.43 -6.08
N LEU A 672 31.28 -0.39 -6.86
CA LEU A 672 30.75 0.94 -6.68
C LEU A 672 30.15 1.40 -8.02
N SER A 673 28.97 2.01 -7.97
CA SER A 673 28.27 2.51 -9.15
C SER A 673 27.90 3.98 -8.97
N LYS A 674 28.13 4.80 -9.99
CA LYS A 674 27.82 6.24 -9.96
C LYS A 674 27.21 6.68 -11.30
N LYS A 675 26.15 7.47 -11.21
CA LYS A 675 25.59 8.17 -12.37
C LYS A 675 26.48 9.36 -12.74
N ILE A 676 26.86 9.46 -14.00
CA ILE A 676 27.56 10.61 -14.55
C ILE A 676 26.72 11.18 -15.69
N VAL A 677 26.53 12.51 -15.66
CA VAL A 677 25.79 13.23 -16.70
C VAL A 677 26.83 13.93 -17.56
N PHE A 678 26.79 13.66 -18.86
CA PHE A 678 27.64 14.27 -19.89
C PHE A 678 26.91 15.35 -20.67
#